data_AF-A0AA35W898-F1
#
_entry.id   AF-A0AA35W898-F1
#
_cell.length_a   1.000
_cell.length_b   1.000
_cell.length_c   1.000
_cell.angle_alpha   90.00
_cell.angle_beta   90.00
_cell.angle_gamma   90.00
#
_symmetry.space_group_name_H-M   'P 1'
#
loop_
_entity.id
_entity.type
_entity.pdbx_description
1 polymer ?
#
loop_
_entity_poly.entity_id
_entity_poly.type
_entity_poly.pdbx_seq_one_letter_code
_entity_poly.pdbx_strand_id
1 'polypeptide(L)'
;MSKQTLSEAVEALQGGGINQSEVKNCLKVVEDAARTDGLLPEHILSLSEYIASRSTNSVLLTRAVRCLIPRDSVPCVSVLRLLGSLKGHTLSLQLLVIRWIILVYDTIDDRSSLHGIYGVLFYYLQFDDLRPVVCQLLCYMTRRCDVIHYRVQRLTELSKRVDSYRGAEGGLLALLVLYHSLCPHMLTNPQRMRRKVWFRPFEKQLAANIMRLQKARRSGASRPGKTATEEALHEQLTAAPPPLKRPKKQYTTVHVADLSRNATRGERGGGSVTFEAVTTHQQLCNDITDIEFPVQAARVLNSHSLRHMFAVCAEPSAALRFTYWLEHSLGYELDSYSPGSVNPDLKSLLGDLRKLTQFVMEPIPTVESFLHILLEEWNGDDCRNEILDLLSHLSLQPFDDFEKGFLEPIKKHFVLKDRDFKCQCLSCFSRLLKNMAAFEWPRHQKQQPGPVETDTHRLSLFSPVTDEEVDDFNPLTTINLFIKYVDYLVTIGLEQEKRHVLLYHAAMEFYSVVADLPGVYDVPHLLLPSTSVLITGLLGHSPIFISTACSHLVRVKENLSALSKNQRSLKLTQTFNSVVLDFCNALWRNMIFKKTSKNSEYPTLAFDLPREELQMCAITQPHKRLNLVHHPALVGLTLQFLTEHVRWDSLTQTPMGQKKVSIVTQDANKLDQLSPSAIWQETRFKQVYLQFLTQNHQSGICDFIRTFVHTN
;
A
#
# COMPACT_ATOMS: atom_id res chain seq x y z
N MET A 1 -33.36 -12.40 -31.51
CA MET A 1 -33.28 -12.18 -32.97
C MET A 1 -32.08 -11.28 -33.31
N SER A 2 -30.81 -11.73 -33.28
CA SER A 2 -29.70 -10.80 -33.61
C SER A 2 -28.38 -11.38 -34.15
N LYS A 3 -28.21 -12.70 -34.29
CA LYS A 3 -26.95 -13.25 -34.81
C LYS A 3 -26.85 -13.25 -36.34
N GLN A 4 -27.98 -13.41 -37.05
CA GLN A 4 -28.00 -13.40 -38.52
C GLN A 4 -27.71 -12.00 -39.10
N THR A 5 -28.23 -10.93 -38.49
CA THR A 5 -28.06 -9.56 -39.01
C THR A 5 -26.64 -8.99 -38.85
N LEU A 6 -25.85 -9.47 -37.89
CA LEU A 6 -24.47 -8.98 -37.68
C LEU A 6 -23.48 -9.60 -38.66
N SER A 7 -23.56 -10.92 -38.91
CA SER A 7 -22.71 -11.60 -39.90
C SER A 7 -22.98 -11.05 -41.30
N GLU A 8 -24.26 -10.90 -41.66
CA GLU A 8 -24.68 -10.32 -42.95
C GLU A 8 -24.18 -8.88 -43.14
N ALA A 9 -24.22 -8.05 -42.09
CA ALA A 9 -23.71 -6.67 -42.15
C ALA A 9 -22.18 -6.60 -42.27
N VAL A 10 -21.45 -7.53 -41.67
CA VAL A 10 -19.99 -7.61 -41.73
C VAL A 10 -19.51 -8.18 -43.06
N GLU A 11 -20.19 -9.20 -43.59
CA GLU A 11 -19.95 -9.77 -44.93
C GLU A 11 -20.29 -8.76 -46.04
N ALA A 12 -21.36 -8.00 -45.89
CA ALA A 12 -21.69 -6.91 -46.80
C ALA A 12 -20.50 -5.93 -46.90
N LEU A 13 -19.89 -5.52 -45.78
CA LEU A 13 -18.74 -4.60 -45.79
C LEU A 13 -17.51 -5.15 -46.57
N GLN A 14 -17.39 -6.46 -46.79
CA GLN A 14 -16.34 -7.07 -47.62
C GLN A 14 -16.69 -7.11 -49.12
N GLY A 15 -17.99 -7.11 -49.45
CA GLY A 15 -18.48 -7.08 -50.83
C GLY A 15 -18.14 -5.76 -51.50
N GLY A 16 -17.11 -5.74 -52.33
CA GLY A 16 -16.67 -4.56 -53.08
C GLY A 16 -17.75 -4.09 -54.06
N GLY A 17 -18.62 -3.17 -53.63
CA GLY A 17 -19.66 -2.58 -54.49
C GLY A 17 -20.75 -1.78 -53.78
N ILE A 18 -20.56 -1.40 -52.51
CA ILE A 18 -21.65 -0.85 -51.67
C ILE A 18 -21.71 0.68 -51.72
N ASN A 19 -22.93 1.22 -51.81
CA ASN A 19 -23.17 2.66 -51.73
C ASN A 19 -22.81 3.23 -50.35
N GLN A 20 -22.33 4.48 -50.26
CA GLN A 20 -21.93 5.09 -48.96
C GLN A 20 -23.07 5.11 -47.91
N SER A 21 -24.33 5.11 -48.33
CA SER A 21 -25.52 5.03 -47.47
C SER A 21 -25.67 3.65 -46.83
N GLU A 22 -25.45 2.58 -47.58
CA GLU A 22 -25.53 1.19 -47.11
C GLU A 22 -24.38 0.85 -46.16
N VAL A 23 -23.15 1.32 -46.46
CA VAL A 23 -22.01 1.21 -45.54
C VAL A 23 -22.30 1.89 -44.19
N LYS A 24 -22.94 3.07 -44.21
CA LYS A 24 -23.33 3.78 -42.97
C LYS A 24 -24.38 3.00 -42.16
N ASN A 25 -25.29 2.30 -42.82
CA ASN A 25 -26.31 1.49 -42.16
C ASN A 25 -25.73 0.21 -41.58
N CYS A 26 -24.86 -0.49 -42.33
CA CYS A 26 -24.15 -1.67 -41.84
C CYS A 26 -23.26 -1.31 -40.64
N LEU A 27 -22.55 -0.18 -40.70
CA LEU A 27 -21.75 0.29 -39.58
C LEU A 27 -22.62 0.57 -38.36
N LYS A 28 -23.81 1.19 -38.47
CA LYS A 28 -24.73 1.40 -37.33
C LYS A 28 -25.10 0.09 -36.63
N VAL A 29 -25.45 -0.95 -37.40
CA VAL A 29 -25.76 -2.28 -36.86
C VAL A 29 -24.55 -2.86 -36.12
N VAL A 30 -23.35 -2.68 -36.66
CA VAL A 30 -22.09 -3.08 -36.03
C VAL A 30 -21.79 -2.25 -34.78
N GLU A 31 -22.05 -0.93 -34.76
CA GLU A 31 -21.81 -0.09 -33.57
C GLU A 31 -22.73 -0.51 -32.42
N ASP A 32 -23.99 -0.80 -32.71
CA ASP A 32 -24.97 -1.22 -31.71
C ASP A 32 -24.64 -2.61 -31.14
N ALA A 33 -24.20 -3.55 -32.00
CA ALA A 33 -23.73 -4.86 -31.56
C ALA A 33 -22.41 -4.78 -30.77
N ALA A 34 -21.46 -3.95 -31.23
CA ALA A 34 -20.17 -3.76 -30.57
C ALA A 34 -20.33 -3.12 -29.17
N ARG A 35 -21.30 -2.20 -28.99
CA ARG A 35 -21.58 -1.59 -27.69
C ARG A 35 -22.26 -2.53 -26.70
N THR A 36 -23.07 -3.48 -27.18
CA THR A 36 -23.91 -4.35 -26.33
C THR A 36 -23.21 -5.65 -25.98
N ASP A 37 -22.60 -6.33 -26.95
CA ASP A 37 -22.10 -7.70 -26.80
C ASP A 37 -20.60 -7.85 -27.12
N GLY A 38 -19.97 -6.81 -27.70
CA GLY A 38 -18.62 -6.87 -28.26
C GLY A 38 -18.53 -7.75 -29.52
N LEU A 39 -17.42 -7.62 -30.24
CA LEU A 39 -17.17 -8.33 -31.51
C LEU A 39 -16.39 -9.64 -31.31
N LEU A 40 -16.84 -10.70 -32.00
CA LEU A 40 -16.14 -11.98 -32.07
C LEU A 40 -14.84 -11.87 -32.89
N PRO A 41 -13.88 -12.78 -32.70
CA PRO A 41 -12.61 -12.79 -33.44
C PRO A 41 -12.79 -12.73 -34.97
N GLU A 42 -13.78 -13.45 -35.49
CA GLU A 42 -14.15 -13.48 -36.92
C GLU A 42 -14.60 -12.11 -37.42
N HIS A 43 -15.48 -11.43 -36.67
CA HIS A 43 -15.97 -10.10 -37.03
C HIS A 43 -14.86 -9.03 -36.97
N ILE A 44 -13.93 -9.16 -36.02
CA ILE A 44 -12.75 -8.28 -35.92
C ILE A 44 -11.84 -8.47 -37.13
N LEU A 45 -11.63 -9.71 -37.57
CA LEU A 45 -10.85 -10.02 -38.76
C LEU A 45 -11.46 -9.36 -40.00
N SER A 46 -12.75 -9.54 -40.24
CA SER A 46 -13.44 -8.96 -41.39
C SER A 46 -13.47 -7.43 -41.37
N LEU A 47 -13.69 -6.81 -40.20
CA LEU A 47 -13.60 -5.35 -40.05
C LEU A 47 -12.17 -4.83 -40.26
N SER A 48 -11.16 -5.59 -39.83
CA SER A 48 -9.75 -5.23 -40.07
C SER A 48 -9.38 -5.27 -41.55
N GLU A 49 -9.94 -6.23 -42.32
CA GLU A 49 -9.80 -6.28 -43.78
C GLU A 49 -10.47 -5.10 -44.45
N TYR A 50 -11.69 -4.76 -44.03
CA TYR A 50 -12.39 -3.57 -44.51
C TYR A 50 -11.56 -2.30 -44.25
N ILE A 51 -11.03 -2.11 -43.04
CA ILE A 51 -10.17 -0.97 -42.69
C ILE A 51 -8.87 -0.98 -43.53
N ALA A 52 -8.32 -2.16 -43.84
CA ALA A 52 -7.11 -2.31 -44.63
C ALA A 52 -7.33 -2.12 -46.14
N SER A 53 -8.57 -2.18 -46.65
CA SER A 53 -8.89 -2.14 -48.09
C SER A 53 -8.79 -0.74 -48.75
N ARG A 54 -8.44 0.30 -47.98
CA ARG A 54 -8.08 1.67 -48.43
C ARG A 54 -9.12 2.45 -49.28
N SER A 55 -10.33 1.93 -49.48
CA SER A 55 -11.27 2.48 -50.48
C SER A 55 -12.34 3.45 -49.97
N THR A 56 -12.36 3.80 -48.67
CA THR A 56 -13.50 4.52 -48.07
C THR A 56 -13.12 5.78 -47.26
N ASN A 57 -14.13 6.64 -47.05
CA ASN A 57 -14.02 7.92 -46.35
C ASN A 57 -13.41 7.78 -44.94
N SER A 58 -12.39 8.61 -44.63
CA SER A 58 -11.69 8.68 -43.33
C SER A 58 -12.63 8.71 -42.11
N VAL A 59 -13.80 9.34 -42.23
CA VAL A 59 -14.82 9.39 -41.15
C VAL A 59 -15.43 8.01 -40.87
N LEU A 60 -15.69 7.21 -41.90
CA LEU A 60 -16.25 5.86 -41.77
C LEU A 60 -15.21 4.89 -41.20
N LEU A 61 -13.95 5.02 -41.60
CA LEU A 61 -12.84 4.23 -41.05
C LEU A 61 -12.60 4.55 -39.57
N THR A 62 -12.65 5.83 -39.18
CA THR A 62 -12.56 6.23 -37.77
C THR A 62 -13.68 5.63 -36.93
N ARG A 63 -14.91 5.61 -37.47
CA ARG A 63 -16.05 4.94 -36.82
C ARG A 63 -15.83 3.42 -36.72
N ALA A 64 -15.37 2.79 -37.79
CA ALA A 64 -15.09 1.35 -37.80
C ALA A 64 -14.04 0.95 -36.74
N VAL A 65 -12.95 1.71 -36.61
CA VAL A 65 -11.92 1.44 -35.58
C VAL A 65 -12.49 1.60 -34.16
N ARG A 66 -13.37 2.59 -33.93
CA ARG A 66 -14.05 2.74 -32.63
C ARG A 66 -15.03 1.61 -32.32
N CYS A 67 -15.46 0.86 -33.33
CA CYS A 67 -16.32 -0.31 -33.16
C CYS A 67 -15.54 -1.59 -32.88
N LEU A 68 -14.21 -1.60 -33.02
CA LEU A 68 -13.35 -2.74 -32.70
C LEU A 68 -13.30 -2.96 -31.18
N ILE A 69 -14.40 -3.40 -30.59
CA ILE A 69 -14.45 -3.73 -29.17
C ILE A 69 -14.39 -5.25 -29.07
N PRO A 70 -13.23 -5.83 -28.69
CA PRO A 70 -13.10 -7.28 -28.65
C PRO A 70 -13.95 -7.90 -27.55
N ARG A 71 -14.67 -8.96 -27.90
CA ARG A 71 -15.47 -9.77 -26.98
C ARG A 71 -14.62 -10.80 -26.24
N ASP A 72 -13.75 -11.49 -26.97
CA ASP A 72 -12.90 -12.56 -26.45
C ASP A 72 -11.44 -12.27 -26.87
N SER A 73 -10.82 -13.09 -27.72
CA SER A 73 -9.46 -12.86 -28.20
C SER A 73 -9.40 -12.05 -29.50
N VAL A 74 -8.28 -11.37 -29.71
CA VAL A 74 -7.99 -10.63 -30.94
C VAL A 74 -7.02 -11.45 -31.79
N PRO A 75 -7.41 -11.90 -33.00
CA PRO A 75 -6.48 -12.60 -33.89
C PRO A 75 -5.27 -11.72 -34.22
N CYS A 76 -4.05 -12.25 -34.08
CA CYS A 76 -2.82 -11.52 -34.41
C CYS A 76 -2.87 -10.97 -35.85
N VAL A 77 -3.41 -11.75 -36.79
CA VAL A 77 -3.54 -11.37 -38.20
C VAL A 77 -4.28 -10.04 -38.39
N SER A 78 -5.32 -9.79 -37.60
CA SER A 78 -6.08 -8.52 -37.64
C SER A 78 -5.19 -7.33 -37.24
N VAL A 79 -4.35 -7.50 -36.22
CA VAL A 79 -3.40 -6.49 -35.76
C VAL A 79 -2.33 -6.23 -36.83
N LEU A 80 -1.76 -7.28 -37.43
CA LEU A 80 -0.75 -7.15 -38.48
C LEU A 80 -1.30 -6.44 -39.71
N ARG A 81 -2.55 -6.73 -40.11
CA ARG A 81 -3.22 -6.05 -41.24
C ARG A 81 -3.46 -4.58 -40.96
N LEU A 82 -3.92 -4.24 -39.76
CA LEU A 82 -4.10 -2.86 -39.34
C LEU A 82 -2.76 -2.10 -39.35
N LEU A 83 -1.70 -2.68 -38.76
CA LEU A 83 -0.34 -2.11 -38.76
C LEU A 83 0.22 -1.96 -40.18
N GLY A 84 0.04 -2.97 -41.04
CA GLY A 84 0.48 -2.93 -42.43
C GLY A 84 -0.26 -1.89 -43.29
N SER A 85 -1.48 -1.51 -42.89
CA SER A 85 -2.27 -0.50 -43.58
C SER A 85 -1.97 0.95 -43.18
N LEU A 86 -1.20 1.19 -42.10
CA LEU A 86 -1.00 2.50 -41.50
C LEU A 86 -0.59 3.60 -42.49
N LYS A 87 0.38 3.33 -43.38
CA LYS A 87 0.90 4.34 -44.33
C LYS A 87 -0.18 4.91 -45.28
N GLY A 88 -1.28 4.19 -45.50
CA GLY A 88 -2.38 4.61 -46.37
C GLY A 88 -3.45 5.47 -45.69
N HIS A 89 -3.35 5.68 -44.37
CA HIS A 89 -4.38 6.32 -43.55
C HIS A 89 -4.01 7.74 -43.11
N THR A 90 -5.01 8.53 -42.71
CA THR A 90 -4.78 9.85 -42.10
C THR A 90 -4.07 9.72 -40.75
N LEU A 91 -3.28 10.73 -40.36
CA LEU A 91 -2.53 10.73 -39.09
C LEU A 91 -3.43 10.44 -37.87
N SER A 92 -4.62 11.03 -37.83
CA SER A 92 -5.60 10.81 -36.76
C SER A 92 -6.04 9.34 -36.66
N LEU A 93 -6.22 8.68 -37.82
CA LEU A 93 -6.61 7.27 -37.88
C LEU A 93 -5.43 6.35 -37.52
N GLN A 94 -4.21 6.70 -37.94
CA GLN A 94 -2.99 5.98 -37.54
C GLN A 94 -2.81 5.98 -36.02
N LEU A 95 -2.95 7.14 -35.37
CA LEU A 95 -2.91 7.27 -33.92
C LEU A 95 -3.99 6.42 -33.23
N LEU A 96 -5.22 6.46 -33.74
CA LEU A 96 -6.34 5.68 -33.20
C LEU A 96 -6.09 4.17 -33.29
N VAL A 97 -5.54 3.69 -34.41
CA VAL A 97 -5.21 2.27 -34.59
C VAL A 97 -4.12 1.82 -33.61
N ILE A 98 -3.01 2.58 -33.49
CA ILE A 98 -1.92 2.20 -32.58
C ILE A 98 -2.40 2.23 -31.12
N ARG A 99 -3.21 3.23 -30.74
CA ARG A 99 -3.85 3.29 -29.41
C ARG A 99 -4.75 2.09 -29.15
N TRP A 100 -5.55 1.71 -30.14
CA TRP A 100 -6.39 0.52 -30.04
C TRP A 100 -5.54 -0.74 -29.79
N ILE A 101 -4.43 -0.92 -30.53
CA ILE A 101 -3.52 -2.06 -30.36
C ILE A 101 -2.95 -2.10 -28.94
N ILE A 102 -2.55 -0.95 -28.38
CA ILE A 102 -2.07 -0.86 -27.00
C ILE A 102 -3.14 -1.29 -26.00
N LEU A 103 -4.39 -0.82 -26.19
CA LEU A 103 -5.51 -1.18 -25.31
C LEU A 103 -5.85 -2.67 -25.34
N VAL A 104 -5.74 -3.31 -26.51
CA VAL A 104 -6.08 -4.73 -26.67
C VAL A 104 -4.87 -5.67 -26.55
N TYR A 105 -3.66 -5.15 -26.26
CA TYR A 105 -2.41 -5.89 -26.32
C TYR A 105 -2.42 -7.22 -25.51
N ASP A 106 -3.04 -7.18 -24.33
CA ASP A 106 -3.19 -8.34 -23.45
C ASP A 106 -4.16 -9.41 -23.99
N THR A 107 -5.06 -9.02 -24.90
CA THR A 107 -6.08 -9.89 -25.53
C THR A 107 -5.68 -10.45 -26.90
N ILE A 108 -4.50 -10.08 -27.42
CA ILE A 108 -4.00 -10.57 -28.70
C ILE A 108 -3.59 -12.05 -28.60
N ASP A 109 -4.09 -12.88 -29.52
CA ASP A 109 -3.68 -14.27 -29.73
C ASP A 109 -2.25 -14.35 -30.31
N ASP A 110 -1.53 -15.45 -30.06
CA ASP A 110 -0.16 -15.75 -30.55
C ASP A 110 0.64 -14.55 -31.12
N ARG A 111 1.38 -13.87 -30.24
CA ARG A 111 2.11 -12.62 -30.54
C ARG A 111 3.45 -12.85 -31.23
N SER A 112 3.82 -14.09 -31.56
CA SER A 112 5.08 -14.43 -32.23
C SER A 112 5.26 -13.64 -33.54
N SER A 113 4.21 -13.59 -34.34
CA SER A 113 4.19 -12.89 -35.63
C SER A 113 4.20 -11.36 -35.48
N LEU A 114 3.64 -10.83 -34.37
CA LEU A 114 3.66 -9.40 -34.07
C LEU A 114 5.07 -8.89 -33.80
N HIS A 115 5.90 -9.70 -33.15
CA HIS A 115 7.29 -9.36 -32.87
C HIS A 115 8.13 -9.18 -34.14
N GLY A 116 7.83 -9.89 -35.22
CA GLY A 116 8.49 -9.71 -36.53
C GLY A 116 8.37 -8.29 -37.10
N ILE A 117 7.36 -7.53 -36.69
CA ILE A 117 7.12 -6.14 -37.14
C ILE A 117 7.88 -5.12 -36.26
N TYR A 118 8.59 -5.54 -35.21
CA TYR A 118 9.30 -4.64 -34.31
C TYR A 118 10.19 -3.64 -35.04
N GLY A 119 10.95 -4.09 -36.05
CA GLY A 119 11.81 -3.21 -36.86
C GLY A 119 11.04 -2.14 -37.63
N VAL A 120 9.82 -2.44 -38.08
CA VAL A 120 8.94 -1.50 -38.78
C VAL A 120 8.36 -0.48 -37.80
N LEU A 121 7.93 -0.92 -36.61
CA LEU A 121 7.49 -0.03 -35.53
C LEU A 121 8.63 0.91 -35.10
N PHE A 122 9.86 0.40 -35.02
CA PHE A 122 11.04 1.20 -34.73
C PHE A 122 11.28 2.29 -35.79
N TYR A 123 11.02 2.00 -37.07
CA TYR A 123 11.13 3.00 -38.13
C TYR A 123 10.15 4.17 -37.94
N TYR A 124 8.94 3.90 -37.42
CA TYR A 124 7.92 4.92 -37.16
C TYR A 124 8.31 5.94 -36.07
N LEU A 125 9.35 5.69 -35.28
CA LEU A 125 9.89 6.67 -34.31
C LEU A 125 10.42 7.96 -34.96
N GLN A 126 10.67 7.94 -36.28
CA GLN A 126 11.05 9.12 -37.04
C GLN A 126 9.94 10.17 -37.14
N PHE A 127 8.68 9.77 -37.05
CA PHE A 127 7.55 10.68 -37.17
C PHE A 127 7.20 11.26 -35.80
N ASP A 128 7.40 12.58 -35.63
CA ASP A 128 7.20 13.28 -34.35
C ASP A 128 5.82 13.02 -33.74
N ASP A 129 4.76 13.04 -34.55
CA ASP A 129 3.38 12.92 -34.05
C ASP A 129 3.01 11.48 -33.61
N LEU A 130 3.59 10.45 -34.23
CA LEU A 130 3.31 9.05 -33.90
C LEU A 130 4.20 8.53 -32.77
N ARG A 131 5.40 9.12 -32.62
CA ARG A 131 6.45 8.65 -31.73
C ARG A 131 5.98 8.37 -30.29
N PRO A 132 5.19 9.22 -29.60
CA PRO A 132 4.78 8.92 -28.21
C PRO A 132 3.99 7.62 -28.08
N VAL A 133 3.09 7.35 -29.03
CA VAL A 133 2.23 6.15 -29.03
C VAL A 133 3.03 4.93 -29.46
N VAL A 134 3.91 5.08 -30.45
CA VAL A 134 4.80 4.01 -30.92
C VAL A 134 5.79 3.60 -29.82
N CYS A 135 6.37 4.56 -29.10
CA CYS A 135 7.25 4.27 -27.97
C CYS A 135 6.56 3.42 -26.90
N GLN A 136 5.29 3.73 -26.59
CA GLN A 136 4.53 2.94 -25.61
C GLN A 136 4.33 1.50 -26.08
N LEU A 137 3.96 1.29 -27.35
CA LEU A 137 3.81 -0.05 -27.92
C LEU A 137 5.15 -0.81 -27.95
N LEU A 138 6.24 -0.11 -28.30
CA LEU A 138 7.58 -0.70 -28.28
C LEU A 138 7.99 -1.10 -26.86
N CYS A 139 7.67 -0.32 -25.83
CA CYS A 139 7.94 -0.69 -24.44
C CYS A 139 7.27 -2.02 -24.04
N TYR A 140 6.09 -2.32 -24.57
CA TYR A 140 5.43 -3.62 -24.37
C TYR A 140 6.08 -4.76 -25.17
N MET A 141 6.61 -4.48 -26.35
CA MET A 141 7.14 -5.49 -27.28
C MET A 141 8.63 -5.81 -27.11
N THR A 142 9.42 -4.90 -26.55
CA THR A 142 10.89 -4.98 -26.51
C THR A 142 11.35 -6.18 -25.69
N ARG A 143 12.22 -7.01 -26.28
CA ARG A 143 12.93 -8.12 -25.63
C ARG A 143 14.44 -7.88 -25.67
N ARG A 144 15.23 -8.67 -24.94
CA ARG A 144 16.71 -8.58 -24.98
C ARG A 144 17.28 -8.67 -26.40
N CYS A 145 16.69 -9.52 -27.26
CA CYS A 145 17.09 -9.67 -28.66
C CYS A 145 16.84 -8.44 -29.53
N ASP A 146 16.01 -7.48 -29.11
CA ASP A 146 15.72 -6.26 -29.88
C ASP A 146 16.72 -5.14 -29.64
N VAL A 147 17.53 -5.26 -28.60
CA VAL A 147 18.46 -4.24 -28.15
C VAL A 147 19.77 -4.45 -28.90
N ILE A 148 19.85 -3.86 -30.09
CA ILE A 148 21.02 -3.89 -30.99
C ILE A 148 21.66 -2.51 -31.12
N HIS A 149 22.98 -2.46 -31.33
CA HIS A 149 23.77 -1.22 -31.39
C HIS A 149 23.16 -0.13 -32.29
N TYR A 150 22.71 -0.49 -33.49
CA TYR A 150 22.11 0.46 -34.43
C TYR A 150 20.85 1.14 -33.86
N ARG A 151 19.98 0.38 -33.17
CA ARG A 151 18.75 0.93 -32.56
C ARG A 151 19.08 1.81 -31.36
N VAL A 152 20.06 1.41 -30.56
CA VAL A 152 20.58 2.21 -29.43
C VAL A 152 21.11 3.56 -29.92
N GLN A 153 21.97 3.56 -30.95
CA GLN A 153 22.50 4.78 -31.55
C GLN A 153 21.38 5.69 -32.05
N ARG A 154 20.43 5.12 -32.80
CA ARG A 154 19.30 5.87 -33.36
C ARG A 154 18.35 6.44 -32.30
N LEU A 155 18.07 5.70 -31.23
CA LEU A 155 17.29 6.18 -30.09
C LEU A 155 17.98 7.35 -29.36
N THR A 156 19.29 7.23 -29.17
CA THR A 156 20.12 8.26 -28.54
C THR A 156 20.23 9.53 -29.39
N GLU A 157 20.26 9.38 -30.72
CA GLU A 157 20.19 10.51 -31.66
C GLU A 157 18.83 11.22 -31.60
N LEU A 158 17.74 10.45 -31.55
CA LEU A 158 16.39 10.99 -31.45
C LEU A 158 16.18 11.72 -30.11
N SER A 159 16.70 11.21 -28.99
CA SER A 159 16.58 11.87 -27.69
C SER A 159 17.30 13.21 -27.67
N LYS A 160 18.56 13.24 -28.13
CA LYS A 160 19.36 14.46 -28.24
C LYS A 160 18.70 15.55 -29.09
N ARG A 161 18.02 15.16 -30.18
CA ARG A 161 17.27 16.11 -31.02
C ARG A 161 16.06 16.69 -30.30
N VAL A 162 15.32 15.87 -29.55
CA VAL A 162 14.10 16.30 -28.84
C VAL A 162 14.39 17.17 -27.63
N ASP A 163 15.46 16.87 -26.89
CA ASP A 163 15.90 17.65 -25.72
C ASP A 163 16.23 19.12 -26.08
N SER A 164 16.64 19.37 -27.32
CA SER A 164 16.99 20.70 -27.82
C SER A 164 15.80 21.60 -28.19
N TYR A 165 14.60 21.06 -28.43
CA TYR A 165 13.52 21.80 -29.10
C TYR A 165 12.14 21.74 -28.40
N ARG A 166 11.82 20.68 -27.64
CA ARG A 166 10.45 20.46 -27.10
C ARG A 166 10.38 20.00 -25.63
N GLY A 167 11.51 19.81 -24.96
CA GLY A 167 11.58 19.11 -23.68
C GLY A 167 11.39 17.60 -23.86
N ALA A 168 12.04 16.79 -23.01
CA ALA A 168 12.09 15.33 -23.16
C ALA A 168 10.70 14.71 -23.41
N GLU A 169 10.54 13.93 -24.48
CA GLU A 169 9.32 13.15 -24.74
C GLU A 169 9.33 11.89 -23.86
N GLY A 170 8.33 11.73 -22.99
CA GLY A 170 8.33 10.73 -21.91
C GLY A 170 8.39 9.30 -22.43
N GLY A 171 7.75 9.04 -23.58
CA GLY A 171 7.80 7.73 -24.21
C GLY A 171 9.17 7.35 -24.77
N LEU A 172 9.93 8.30 -25.32
CA LEU A 172 11.28 8.01 -25.84
C LEU A 172 12.26 7.77 -24.68
N LEU A 173 12.12 8.55 -23.61
CA LEU A 173 12.84 8.35 -22.35
C LEU A 173 12.55 6.95 -21.77
N ALA A 174 11.28 6.54 -21.72
CA ALA A 174 10.85 5.23 -21.26
C ALA A 174 11.53 4.09 -22.03
N LEU A 175 11.55 4.20 -23.37
CA LEU A 175 12.16 3.19 -24.22
C LEU A 175 13.69 3.14 -24.05
N LEU A 176 14.35 4.29 -23.85
CA LEU A 176 15.78 4.36 -23.55
C LEU A 176 16.14 3.72 -22.21
N VAL A 177 15.34 3.97 -21.16
CA VAL A 177 15.50 3.31 -19.86
C VAL A 177 15.33 1.79 -20.02
N LEU A 178 14.34 1.35 -20.78
CA LEU A 178 14.13 -0.08 -21.05
C LEU A 178 15.34 -0.70 -21.76
N TYR A 179 15.86 -0.05 -22.80
CA TYR A 179 17.04 -0.50 -23.54
C TYR A 179 18.28 -0.57 -22.65
N HIS A 180 18.51 0.45 -21.82
CA HIS A 180 19.61 0.46 -20.85
C HIS A 180 19.46 -0.67 -19.83
N SER A 181 18.24 -0.90 -19.34
CA SER A 181 17.93 -1.97 -18.38
C SER A 181 18.15 -3.38 -18.95
N LEU A 182 17.99 -3.55 -20.26
CA LEU A 182 18.18 -4.82 -20.96
C LEU A 182 19.65 -5.08 -21.34
N CYS A 183 20.39 -4.03 -21.74
CA CYS A 183 21.81 -4.11 -22.12
C CYS A 183 22.60 -2.89 -21.61
N PRO A 184 23.00 -2.86 -20.33
CA PRO A 184 23.66 -1.69 -19.74
C PRO A 184 25.02 -1.37 -20.39
N HIS A 185 25.73 -2.38 -20.89
CA HIS A 185 27.03 -2.25 -21.56
C HIS A 185 26.99 -1.47 -22.89
N MET A 186 25.82 -1.28 -23.51
CA MET A 186 25.70 -0.57 -24.78
C MET A 186 25.37 0.92 -24.65
N LEU A 187 25.03 1.40 -23.45
CA LEU A 187 24.56 2.76 -23.19
C LEU A 187 25.42 3.39 -22.08
N THR A 188 26.35 4.27 -22.46
CA THR A 188 27.39 4.81 -21.57
C THR A 188 27.01 6.11 -20.86
N ASN A 189 25.82 6.67 -21.10
CA ASN A 189 25.48 7.99 -20.57
C ASN A 189 23.96 8.11 -20.25
N PRO A 190 23.52 7.77 -19.03
CA PRO A 190 22.14 7.93 -18.61
C PRO A 190 21.92 9.39 -18.17
N GLN A 191 21.87 10.34 -19.10
CA GLN A 191 21.60 11.73 -18.71
C GLN A 191 20.11 11.94 -18.38
N ARG A 192 19.85 12.42 -17.15
CA ARG A 192 18.66 13.15 -16.68
C ARG A 192 17.32 12.55 -17.09
N MET A 193 16.93 11.46 -16.43
CA MET A 193 15.68 10.76 -16.73
C MET A 193 14.68 10.78 -15.56
N ARG A 194 14.33 11.97 -15.03
CA ARG A 194 13.20 12.12 -14.10
C ARG A 194 11.91 12.43 -14.87
N ARG A 195 10.90 11.54 -14.79
CA ARG A 195 9.50 11.93 -15.03
C ARG A 195 8.54 11.14 -14.14
N LYS A 196 7.66 11.86 -13.43
CA LYS A 196 6.58 11.28 -12.60
C LYS A 196 5.49 10.57 -13.40
N VAL A 197 5.37 10.90 -14.70
CA VAL A 197 4.41 10.30 -15.64
C VAL A 197 5.12 10.10 -16.97
N TRP A 198 5.21 8.86 -17.46
CA TRP A 198 5.94 8.53 -18.68
C TRP A 198 5.03 8.60 -19.91
N PHE A 199 3.73 8.30 -19.73
CA PHE A 199 2.74 8.26 -20.79
C PHE A 199 1.44 8.96 -20.39
N ARG A 200 0.84 9.72 -21.30
CA ARG A 200 -0.49 10.30 -21.09
C ARG A 200 -1.58 9.27 -21.42
N PRO A 201 -2.64 9.11 -20.59
CA PRO A 201 -3.77 8.24 -20.92
C PRO A 201 -4.43 8.64 -22.24
N PHE A 202 -4.77 7.65 -23.09
CA PHE A 202 -5.38 7.89 -24.40
C PHE A 202 -6.88 7.55 -24.41
N GLU A 203 -7.67 8.39 -25.10
CA GLU A 203 -9.08 8.23 -25.50
C GLU A 203 -10.00 7.47 -24.51
N LYS A 204 -10.46 8.20 -23.49
CA LYS A 204 -11.27 7.72 -22.35
C LYS A 204 -12.48 6.86 -22.72
N GLN A 205 -13.18 7.17 -23.82
CA GLN A 205 -14.43 6.50 -24.19
C GLN A 205 -14.25 5.09 -24.77
N LEU A 206 -13.24 4.89 -25.65
CA LEU A 206 -13.00 3.58 -26.27
C LEU A 206 -12.43 2.59 -25.25
N ALA A 207 -11.46 3.04 -24.45
CA ALA A 207 -10.92 2.27 -23.32
C ALA A 207 -12.01 1.86 -22.33
N ALA A 208 -12.90 2.78 -21.96
CA ALA A 208 -14.00 2.49 -21.06
C ALA A 208 -14.98 1.44 -21.61
N ASN A 209 -15.28 1.47 -22.90
CA ASN A 209 -16.19 0.50 -23.51
C ASN A 209 -15.56 -0.91 -23.59
N ILE A 210 -14.29 -1.00 -23.98
CA ILE A 210 -13.56 -2.28 -24.04
C ILE A 210 -13.46 -2.90 -22.65
N MET A 211 -13.07 -2.11 -21.64
CA MET A 211 -12.97 -2.60 -20.27
C MET A 211 -14.34 -2.95 -19.67
N ARG A 212 -15.39 -2.16 -19.90
CA ARG A 212 -16.76 -2.49 -19.45
C ARG A 212 -17.26 -3.83 -19.98
N LEU A 213 -17.04 -4.13 -21.26
CA LEU A 213 -17.49 -5.38 -21.88
C LEU A 213 -16.65 -6.57 -21.43
N GLN A 214 -15.33 -6.41 -21.32
CA GLN A 214 -14.46 -7.42 -20.71
C GLN A 214 -14.81 -7.69 -19.24
N LYS A 215 -15.23 -6.64 -18.50
CA LYS A 215 -15.67 -6.70 -17.09
C LYS A 215 -17.02 -7.41 -16.92
N ALA A 216 -18.02 -7.11 -17.76
CA ALA A 216 -19.34 -7.74 -17.72
C ALA A 216 -19.31 -9.26 -17.92
N ARG A 217 -18.26 -9.77 -18.58
CA ARG A 217 -18.03 -11.22 -18.76
C ARG A 217 -17.20 -11.87 -17.67
N ARG A 218 -16.17 -11.18 -17.14
CA ARG A 218 -15.40 -11.67 -15.98
C ARG A 218 -16.31 -11.91 -14.76
N SER A 219 -17.43 -11.20 -14.66
CA SER A 219 -18.46 -11.36 -13.62
C SER A 219 -19.58 -12.37 -13.94
N GLY A 220 -19.55 -13.04 -15.11
CA GLY A 220 -20.47 -14.14 -15.44
C GLY A 220 -21.92 -13.75 -15.78
N ALA A 221 -22.25 -12.46 -15.90
CA ALA A 221 -23.63 -11.98 -15.95
C ALA A 221 -24.31 -12.03 -17.34
N SER A 222 -23.65 -12.52 -18.40
CA SER A 222 -24.28 -12.62 -19.72
C SER A 222 -23.88 -13.90 -20.46
N ARG A 223 -24.61 -14.98 -20.17
CA ARG A 223 -24.72 -16.16 -21.03
C ARG A 223 -26.14 -16.19 -21.63
N PRO A 224 -26.37 -15.63 -22.83
CA PRO A 224 -27.56 -15.96 -23.59
C PRO A 224 -27.24 -17.17 -24.48
N GLY A 225 -27.79 -18.33 -24.09
CA GLY A 225 -28.14 -19.44 -24.97
C GLY A 225 -27.00 -20.22 -25.65
N LYS A 226 -26.62 -21.34 -25.04
CA LYS A 226 -26.53 -22.65 -25.72
C LYS A 226 -26.95 -23.74 -24.73
N THR A 227 -27.89 -24.55 -25.17
CA THR A 227 -28.54 -25.66 -24.48
C THR A 227 -27.51 -26.66 -23.93
N ALA A 228 -27.56 -26.87 -22.62
CA ALA A 228 -26.90 -27.96 -21.94
C ALA A 228 -27.78 -29.20 -22.09
N THR A 229 -27.42 -30.10 -23.00
CA THR A 229 -27.91 -31.47 -23.07
C THR A 229 -27.05 -32.16 -24.12
N GLU A 230 -25.95 -32.77 -23.69
CA GLU A 230 -25.37 -34.01 -24.27
C GLU A 230 -24.01 -34.40 -23.64
N GLU A 231 -23.30 -33.47 -22.98
CA GLU A 231 -22.01 -33.81 -22.31
C GLU A 231 -22.17 -34.38 -20.88
N ALA A 232 -23.40 -34.56 -20.38
CA ALA A 232 -23.67 -35.03 -19.02
C ALA A 232 -23.79 -36.57 -18.87
N LEU A 233 -23.50 -37.36 -19.91
CA LEU A 233 -23.74 -38.81 -19.88
C LEU A 233 -22.49 -39.71 -19.97
N HIS A 234 -21.27 -39.19 -19.74
CA HIS A 234 -20.07 -40.03 -19.77
C HIS A 234 -19.12 -39.94 -18.57
N GLU A 235 -19.55 -39.36 -17.46
CA GLU A 235 -18.78 -39.34 -16.20
C GLU A 235 -19.63 -39.78 -15.01
N GLN A 236 -20.19 -40.99 -15.10
CA GLN A 236 -20.65 -41.72 -13.91
C GLN A 236 -20.19 -43.17 -14.07
N LEU A 237 -19.02 -43.48 -13.49
CA LEU A 237 -18.62 -44.78 -12.94
C LEU A 237 -17.13 -44.70 -12.53
N THR A 238 -16.85 -44.04 -11.41
CA THR A 238 -15.95 -44.53 -10.34
C THR A 238 -15.90 -43.50 -9.22
N ALA A 239 -16.05 -43.98 -7.99
CA ALA A 239 -16.34 -43.19 -6.80
C ALA A 239 -15.08 -42.82 -6.01
N ALA A 240 -14.98 -41.55 -5.58
CA ALA A 240 -14.73 -41.10 -4.20
C ALA A 240 -14.69 -39.55 -4.15
N PRO A 241 -15.29 -38.88 -3.13
CA PRO A 241 -15.47 -37.43 -3.14
C PRO A 241 -14.29 -36.67 -2.50
N PRO A 242 -13.75 -35.60 -3.12
CA PRO A 242 -12.92 -34.63 -2.42
C PRO A 242 -13.76 -33.44 -1.89
N PRO A 243 -13.27 -32.71 -0.88
CA PRO A 243 -14.05 -31.74 -0.12
C PRO A 243 -14.38 -30.49 -0.94
N LEU A 244 -15.53 -29.88 -0.61
CA LEU A 244 -16.06 -28.62 -1.13
C LEU A 244 -14.98 -27.52 -1.23
N LYS A 245 -14.42 -27.34 -2.41
CA LYS A 245 -13.56 -26.20 -2.75
C LYS A 245 -14.43 -25.06 -3.27
N ARG A 246 -14.35 -23.92 -2.58
CA ARG A 246 -14.84 -22.60 -3.02
C ARG A 246 -14.42 -22.35 -4.49
N PRO A 247 -15.28 -21.76 -5.33
CA PRO A 247 -14.97 -21.57 -6.74
C PRO A 247 -13.78 -20.60 -6.87
N LYS A 248 -12.64 -21.12 -7.34
CA LYS A 248 -11.54 -20.28 -7.82
C LYS A 248 -12.09 -19.46 -9.00
N LYS A 249 -11.90 -18.14 -8.98
CA LYS A 249 -12.08 -17.28 -10.15
C LYS A 249 -11.20 -17.83 -11.28
N GLN A 250 -11.78 -18.64 -12.16
CA GLN A 250 -11.16 -19.12 -13.39
C GLN A 250 -11.17 -17.94 -14.38
N TYR A 251 -10.05 -17.22 -14.43
CA TYR A 251 -9.66 -16.61 -15.68
C TYR A 251 -9.29 -17.74 -16.62
N THR A 252 -9.83 -17.72 -17.83
CA THR A 252 -9.54 -18.63 -18.93
C THR A 252 -8.06 -19.00 -18.94
N THR A 253 -7.75 -20.20 -18.41
CA THR A 253 -6.67 -21.02 -18.90
C THR A 253 -6.99 -21.29 -20.35
N VAL A 254 -6.47 -20.45 -21.25
CA VAL A 254 -6.22 -20.91 -22.61
C VAL A 254 -5.29 -22.10 -22.42
N HIS A 255 -5.81 -23.29 -22.69
CA HIS A 255 -4.99 -24.47 -22.86
C HIS A 255 -4.00 -24.13 -23.99
N VAL A 256 -2.76 -23.83 -23.63
CA VAL A 256 -1.64 -24.04 -24.55
C VAL A 256 -1.40 -25.55 -24.56
N ALA A 257 -2.32 -26.26 -25.20
CA ALA A 257 -2.03 -27.59 -25.67
C ALA A 257 -1.08 -27.42 -26.87
N ASP A 258 0.06 -28.10 -26.78
CA ASP A 258 0.96 -28.43 -27.88
C ASP A 258 1.92 -27.37 -28.46
N LEU A 259 2.58 -26.56 -27.62
CA LEU A 259 3.80 -25.83 -28.05
C LEU A 259 5.13 -26.45 -27.61
N SER A 260 5.16 -27.63 -26.98
CA SER A 260 6.41 -28.24 -26.50
C SER A 260 7.01 -29.35 -27.39
N ARG A 261 6.41 -29.74 -28.52
CA ARG A 261 6.95 -30.90 -29.28
C ARG A 261 7.86 -30.59 -30.47
N ASN A 262 7.82 -29.39 -31.06
CA ASN A 262 8.53 -29.14 -32.32
C ASN A 262 9.46 -27.91 -32.34
N ALA A 263 9.93 -27.43 -31.19
CA ALA A 263 11.13 -26.58 -31.19
C ALA A 263 12.36 -27.48 -31.34
N THR A 264 12.64 -27.89 -32.57
CA THR A 264 13.94 -28.46 -32.93
C THR A 264 15.03 -27.54 -32.41
N ARG A 265 15.90 -28.14 -31.61
CA ARG A 265 17.21 -27.67 -31.13
C ARG A 265 18.02 -27.09 -32.31
N GLY A 266 17.74 -25.83 -32.64
CA GLY A 266 18.41 -25.05 -33.67
C GLY A 266 19.48 -24.18 -33.02
N GLU A 267 20.73 -24.50 -33.32
CA GLU A 267 21.92 -23.82 -32.87
C GLU A 267 21.92 -22.34 -33.29
N ARG A 268 21.80 -21.41 -32.32
CA ARG A 268 22.54 -20.14 -32.16
C ARG A 268 21.90 -19.28 -31.06
N GLY A 269 22.54 -19.27 -29.89
CA GLY A 269 22.44 -18.21 -28.86
C GLY A 269 21.26 -18.25 -27.89
N GLY A 270 21.48 -18.80 -26.69
CA GLY A 270 20.71 -18.55 -25.46
C GLY A 270 19.20 -18.82 -25.52
N GLY A 271 18.79 -20.07 -25.35
CA GLY A 271 17.38 -20.46 -25.34
C GLY A 271 16.69 -20.05 -24.03
N SER A 272 15.98 -18.93 -24.04
CA SER A 272 15.14 -18.52 -22.93
C SER A 272 13.90 -19.43 -22.78
N VAL A 273 13.60 -19.85 -21.56
CA VAL A 273 12.44 -20.68 -21.21
C VAL A 273 11.34 -19.79 -20.65
N THR A 274 10.11 -19.88 -21.17
CA THR A 274 8.98 -19.13 -20.60
C THR A 274 8.57 -19.74 -19.25
N PHE A 275 8.23 -18.90 -18.25
CA PHE A 275 7.84 -19.38 -16.91
C PHE A 275 6.70 -20.43 -16.92
N GLU A 276 5.81 -20.37 -17.92
CA GLU A 276 4.70 -21.31 -18.08
C GLU A 276 5.14 -22.74 -18.44
N ALA A 277 6.36 -22.91 -18.96
CA ALA A 277 6.96 -24.21 -19.26
C ALA A 277 7.61 -24.89 -18.04
N VAL A 278 7.82 -24.16 -16.94
CA VAL A 278 8.45 -24.67 -15.73
C VAL A 278 7.40 -25.36 -14.86
N THR A 279 7.39 -26.70 -14.86
CA THR A 279 6.39 -27.50 -14.15
C THR A 279 6.91 -28.08 -12.83
N THR A 280 8.24 -28.16 -12.66
CA THR A 280 8.89 -28.79 -11.50
C THR A 280 9.90 -27.85 -10.84
N HIS A 281 10.00 -27.90 -9.50
CA HIS A 281 10.96 -27.09 -8.73
C HIS A 281 12.43 -27.30 -9.16
N GLN A 282 12.81 -28.51 -9.56
CA GLN A 282 14.17 -28.80 -10.06
C GLN A 282 14.46 -28.10 -11.39
N GLN A 283 13.48 -27.96 -12.28
CA GLN A 283 13.62 -27.21 -13.53
C GLN A 283 13.75 -25.70 -13.25
N LEU A 284 12.97 -25.19 -12.30
CA LEU A 284 13.08 -23.80 -11.84
C LEU A 284 14.49 -23.47 -11.33
N CYS A 285 15.11 -24.36 -10.54
CA CYS A 285 16.45 -24.15 -10.02
C CYS A 285 17.54 -24.19 -11.11
N ASN A 286 17.37 -25.02 -12.14
CA ASN A 286 18.36 -25.17 -13.21
C ASN A 286 18.29 -24.03 -14.24
N ASP A 287 17.08 -23.53 -14.52
CA ASP A 287 16.84 -22.53 -15.56
C ASP A 287 16.63 -21.11 -14.99
N ILE A 288 16.88 -20.88 -13.69
CA ILE A 288 16.54 -19.61 -13.00
C ILE A 288 17.12 -18.35 -13.66
N THR A 289 18.24 -18.49 -14.38
CA THR A 289 18.93 -17.41 -15.10
C THR A 289 18.35 -17.15 -16.49
N ASP A 290 17.69 -18.15 -17.09
CA ASP A 290 17.18 -18.15 -18.47
C ASP A 290 15.64 -18.11 -18.53
N ILE A 291 14.95 -17.93 -17.39
CA ILE A 291 13.50 -17.81 -17.36
C ILE A 291 13.05 -16.40 -17.75
N GLU A 292 12.30 -16.30 -18.84
CA GLU A 292 11.66 -15.06 -19.26
C GLU A 292 10.35 -14.82 -18.47
N PHE A 293 10.22 -13.61 -17.91
CA PHE A 293 8.97 -13.18 -17.27
C PHE A 293 7.80 -13.15 -18.28
N PRO A 294 6.59 -13.57 -17.86
CA PRO A 294 5.41 -13.48 -18.69
C PRO A 294 5.21 -12.06 -19.24
N VAL A 295 4.83 -11.97 -20.51
CA VAL A 295 4.48 -10.68 -21.15
C VAL A 295 3.31 -9.99 -20.42
N GLN A 296 2.42 -10.77 -19.80
CA GLN A 296 1.34 -10.28 -18.96
C GLN A 296 1.84 -9.90 -17.56
N ALA A 297 2.40 -8.70 -17.41
CA ALA A 297 2.94 -8.21 -16.14
C ALA A 297 1.89 -8.22 -15.00
N ALA A 298 0.60 -8.04 -15.34
CA ALA A 298 -0.54 -8.16 -14.44
C ALA A 298 -0.60 -9.50 -13.66
N ARG A 299 -0.03 -10.59 -14.20
CA ARG A 299 -0.09 -11.93 -13.58
C ARG A 299 0.71 -12.01 -12.29
N VAL A 300 1.70 -11.14 -12.10
CA VAL A 300 2.47 -11.02 -10.85
C VAL A 300 1.53 -10.72 -9.67
N LEU A 301 0.46 -9.95 -9.90
CA LEU A 301 -0.53 -9.64 -8.86
C LEU A 301 -1.34 -10.85 -8.39
N ASN A 302 -1.49 -11.90 -9.20
CA ASN A 302 -2.40 -13.01 -8.92
C ASN A 302 -1.69 -14.32 -8.55
N SER A 303 -0.45 -14.53 -9.02
CA SER A 303 0.28 -15.77 -8.80
C SER A 303 1.36 -15.61 -7.73
N HIS A 304 1.28 -16.43 -6.68
CA HIS A 304 2.28 -16.43 -5.60
C HIS A 304 3.69 -16.77 -6.12
N SER A 305 3.81 -17.79 -6.97
CA SER A 305 5.09 -18.23 -7.55
C SER A 305 5.74 -17.15 -8.42
N LEU A 306 4.93 -16.39 -9.16
CA LEU A 306 5.44 -15.27 -9.96
C LEU A 306 5.91 -14.10 -9.09
N ARG A 307 5.29 -13.85 -7.93
CA ARG A 307 5.79 -12.82 -6.99
C ARG A 307 7.16 -13.19 -6.43
N HIS A 308 7.35 -14.44 -6.04
CA HIS A 308 8.65 -14.94 -5.58
C HIS A 308 9.70 -14.79 -6.67
N MET A 309 9.40 -15.22 -7.89
CA MET A 309 10.32 -15.04 -9.01
C MET A 309 10.60 -13.56 -9.29
N PHE A 310 9.58 -12.70 -9.25
CA PHE A 310 9.71 -11.25 -9.43
C PHE A 310 10.65 -10.62 -8.40
N ALA A 311 10.56 -11.05 -7.13
CA ALA A 311 11.45 -10.59 -6.08
C ALA A 311 12.87 -11.18 -6.19
N VAL A 312 13.03 -12.42 -6.63
CA VAL A 312 14.33 -13.13 -6.66
C VAL A 312 15.13 -12.82 -7.93
N CYS A 313 14.50 -12.86 -9.10
CA CYS A 313 15.19 -12.65 -10.39
C CYS A 313 15.41 -11.17 -10.69
N ALA A 314 14.63 -10.27 -10.07
CA ALA A 314 14.76 -8.81 -10.13
C ALA A 314 15.05 -8.26 -11.54
N GLU A 315 14.46 -8.84 -12.59
CA GLU A 315 14.78 -8.47 -13.96
C GLU A 315 14.32 -7.03 -14.21
N PRO A 316 15.24 -6.09 -14.54
CA PRO A 316 14.90 -4.68 -14.72
C PRO A 316 13.80 -4.45 -15.77
N SER A 317 13.80 -5.25 -16.82
CA SER A 317 12.82 -5.18 -17.91
C SER A 317 11.42 -5.62 -17.49
N ALA A 318 11.32 -6.62 -16.61
CA ALA A 318 10.06 -7.12 -16.09
C ALA A 318 9.45 -6.13 -15.10
N ALA A 319 10.29 -5.53 -14.23
CA ALA A 319 9.89 -4.47 -13.34
C ALA A 319 9.37 -3.25 -14.11
N LEU A 320 10.08 -2.81 -15.15
CA LEU A 320 9.66 -1.68 -15.97
C LEU A 320 8.34 -1.95 -16.72
N ARG A 321 8.19 -3.13 -17.32
CA ARG A 321 6.92 -3.57 -17.96
C ARG A 321 5.76 -3.59 -16.96
N PHE A 322 6.00 -4.06 -15.75
CA PHE A 322 5.02 -4.03 -14.67
C PHE A 322 4.64 -2.61 -14.27
N THR A 323 5.61 -1.72 -14.09
CA THR A 323 5.40 -0.30 -13.80
C THR A 323 4.54 0.37 -14.88
N TYR A 324 4.80 0.11 -16.16
CA TYR A 324 3.99 0.68 -17.26
C TYR A 324 2.57 0.15 -17.32
N TRP A 325 2.39 -1.16 -17.17
CA TRP A 325 1.06 -1.75 -17.09
C TRP A 325 0.27 -1.17 -15.91
N LEU A 326 0.94 -0.97 -14.77
CA LEU A 326 0.35 -0.43 -13.57
C LEU A 326 -0.06 1.04 -13.73
N GLU A 327 0.78 1.86 -14.36
CA GLU A 327 0.49 3.28 -14.65
C GLU A 327 -0.76 3.41 -15.54
N HIS A 328 -0.87 2.57 -16.57
CA HIS A 328 -2.04 2.55 -17.44
C HIS A 328 -3.31 2.09 -16.70
N SER A 329 -3.20 1.02 -15.90
CA SER A 329 -4.34 0.44 -15.19
C SER A 329 -4.87 1.37 -14.10
N LEU A 330 -3.97 1.97 -13.30
CA LEU A 330 -4.34 2.94 -12.26
C LEU A 330 -4.82 4.26 -12.84
N GLY A 331 -4.20 4.76 -13.92
CA GLY A 331 -4.63 5.98 -14.59
C GLY A 331 -6.06 5.89 -15.13
N TYR A 332 -6.45 4.73 -15.65
CA TYR A 332 -7.84 4.48 -16.07
C TYR A 332 -8.81 4.51 -14.89
N GLU A 333 -8.49 3.80 -13.80
CA GLU A 333 -9.38 3.77 -12.63
C GLU A 333 -9.53 5.17 -12.02
N LEU A 334 -8.45 5.97 -11.99
CA LEU A 334 -8.48 7.36 -11.55
C LEU A 334 -9.38 8.24 -12.44
N ASP A 335 -9.28 8.11 -13.76
CA ASP A 335 -10.14 8.84 -14.70
C ASP A 335 -11.64 8.49 -14.56
N SER A 336 -11.93 7.29 -14.06
CA SER A 336 -13.29 6.80 -13.82
C SER A 336 -13.80 7.02 -12.40
N TYR A 337 -12.91 7.46 -11.50
CA TYR A 337 -13.21 7.63 -10.09
C TYR A 337 -14.15 8.81 -9.88
N SER A 338 -15.15 8.59 -9.03
CA SER A 338 -16.02 9.64 -8.53
C SER A 338 -16.32 9.35 -7.06
N PRO A 339 -16.21 10.33 -6.16
CA PRO A 339 -16.37 10.10 -4.73
C PRO A 339 -17.74 9.52 -4.41
N GLY A 340 -17.77 8.42 -3.65
CA GLY A 340 -18.99 7.71 -3.26
C GLY A 340 -19.48 6.65 -4.25
N SER A 341 -18.84 6.51 -5.41
CA SER A 341 -19.11 5.42 -6.36
C SER A 341 -17.93 4.43 -6.37
N VAL A 342 -17.92 3.53 -5.38
CA VAL A 342 -16.84 2.56 -5.23
C VAL A 342 -16.88 1.56 -6.38
N ASN A 343 -15.92 1.66 -7.30
CA ASN A 343 -15.70 0.63 -8.31
C ASN A 343 -15.15 -0.64 -7.62
N PRO A 344 -15.86 -1.79 -7.65
CA PRO A 344 -15.39 -3.01 -7.01
C PRO A 344 -14.07 -3.54 -7.63
N ASP A 345 -13.78 -3.16 -8.87
CA ASP A 345 -12.53 -3.55 -9.54
C ASP A 345 -11.34 -2.75 -9.03
N LEU A 346 -11.51 -1.44 -8.82
CA LEU A 346 -10.50 -0.62 -8.14
C LEU A 346 -10.18 -1.23 -6.76
N LYS A 347 -11.21 -1.58 -5.99
CA LYS A 347 -11.01 -2.25 -4.70
C LYS A 347 -10.24 -3.57 -4.84
N SER A 348 -10.56 -4.39 -5.85
CA SER A 348 -9.83 -5.64 -6.12
C SER A 348 -8.37 -5.37 -6.50
N LEU A 349 -8.12 -4.42 -7.39
CA LEU A 349 -6.79 -4.04 -7.85
C LEU A 349 -5.93 -3.51 -6.71
N LEU A 350 -6.46 -2.58 -5.89
CA LEU A 350 -5.77 -2.10 -4.69
C LEU A 350 -5.53 -3.23 -3.69
N GLY A 351 -6.48 -4.15 -3.54
CA GLY A 351 -6.34 -5.34 -2.70
C GLY A 351 -5.23 -6.29 -3.15
N ASP A 352 -5.02 -6.45 -4.46
CA ASP A 352 -3.95 -7.27 -5.02
C ASP A 352 -2.60 -6.54 -4.99
N LEU A 353 -2.58 -5.22 -5.20
CA LEU A 353 -1.40 -4.38 -5.01
C LEU A 353 -0.93 -4.41 -3.57
N ARG A 354 -1.85 -4.32 -2.60
CA ARG A 354 -1.53 -4.47 -1.18
C ARG A 354 -0.81 -5.77 -0.88
N LYS A 355 -1.26 -6.90 -1.46
CA LYS A 355 -0.59 -8.21 -1.28
C LYS A 355 0.80 -8.22 -1.89
N LEU A 356 1.01 -7.53 -3.02
CA LEU A 356 2.32 -7.42 -3.64
C LEU A 356 3.25 -6.53 -2.80
N THR A 357 2.80 -5.36 -2.38
CA THR A 357 3.58 -4.43 -1.56
C THR A 357 3.95 -5.04 -0.21
N GLN A 358 3.05 -5.78 0.44
CA GLN A 358 3.34 -6.54 1.67
C GLN A 358 4.27 -7.73 1.45
N PHE A 359 4.33 -8.27 0.23
CA PHE A 359 5.22 -9.38 -0.10
C PHE A 359 6.63 -8.89 -0.39
N VAL A 360 6.76 -7.84 -1.18
CA VAL A 360 8.05 -7.24 -1.57
C VAL A 360 8.63 -6.38 -0.44
N MET A 361 7.77 -5.83 0.43
CA MET A 361 8.13 -4.87 1.47
C MET A 361 8.84 -3.62 0.93
N GLU A 362 8.55 -3.23 -0.30
CA GLU A 362 9.12 -2.08 -1.00
C GLU A 362 8.02 -1.17 -1.56
N PRO A 363 8.20 0.16 -1.52
CA PRO A 363 7.30 1.11 -2.17
C PRO A 363 7.30 0.90 -3.70
N ILE A 364 6.12 1.05 -4.29
CA ILE A 364 5.96 1.02 -5.75
C ILE A 364 5.72 2.46 -6.22
N PRO A 365 6.67 3.13 -6.91
CA PRO A 365 6.58 4.56 -7.23
C PRO A 365 5.31 4.97 -8.00
N THR A 366 4.81 4.10 -8.88
CA THR A 366 3.57 4.32 -9.61
C THR A 366 2.35 4.35 -8.69
N VAL A 367 2.34 3.53 -7.64
CA VAL A 367 1.27 3.52 -6.64
C VAL A 367 1.33 4.79 -5.82
N GLU A 368 2.51 5.25 -5.43
CA GLU A 368 2.67 6.52 -4.70
C GLU A 368 2.17 7.72 -5.52
N SER A 369 2.54 7.75 -6.81
CA SER A 369 2.10 8.80 -7.74
C SER A 369 0.57 8.79 -7.92
N PHE A 370 -0.03 7.59 -8.00
CA PHE A 370 -1.48 7.43 -8.03
C PHE A 370 -2.14 7.89 -6.72
N LEU A 371 -1.60 7.50 -5.55
CA LEU A 371 -2.13 7.88 -4.25
C LEU A 371 -2.07 9.39 -4.04
N HIS A 372 -0.99 10.04 -4.47
CA HIS A 372 -0.84 11.49 -4.38
C HIS A 372 -1.99 12.22 -5.09
N ILE A 373 -2.35 11.79 -6.31
CA ILE A 373 -3.46 12.40 -7.07
C ILE A 373 -4.82 11.98 -6.49
N LEU A 374 -4.99 10.70 -6.12
CA LEU A 374 -6.24 10.20 -5.58
C LEU A 374 -6.64 10.91 -4.28
N LEU A 375 -5.69 11.15 -3.39
CA LEU A 375 -5.95 11.75 -2.07
C LEU A 375 -6.49 13.19 -2.15
N GLU A 376 -6.21 13.92 -3.23
CA GLU A 376 -6.75 15.28 -3.42
C GLU A 376 -8.28 15.27 -3.55
N GLU A 377 -8.86 14.24 -4.18
CA GLU A 377 -10.30 14.09 -4.43
C GLU A 377 -10.97 13.00 -3.56
N TRP A 378 -10.21 12.34 -2.69
CA TRP A 378 -10.69 11.23 -1.89
C TRP A 378 -11.73 11.68 -0.85
N ASN A 379 -12.77 10.89 -0.60
CA ASN A 379 -13.85 11.20 0.34
C ASN A 379 -13.62 10.68 1.78
N GLY A 380 -12.57 9.89 2.01
CA GLY A 380 -12.24 9.27 3.29
C GLY A 380 -12.87 7.90 3.57
N ASP A 381 -13.79 7.44 2.72
CA ASP A 381 -14.56 6.21 2.95
C ASP A 381 -14.30 5.15 1.87
N ASP A 382 -14.15 5.58 0.62
CA ASP A 382 -13.95 4.70 -0.53
C ASP A 382 -12.62 3.95 -0.39
N CYS A 383 -12.66 2.61 -0.50
CA CYS A 383 -11.49 1.73 -0.39
C CYS A 383 -10.56 2.05 0.81
N ARG A 384 -11.14 2.55 1.91
CA ARG A 384 -10.39 3.10 3.05
C ARG A 384 -9.28 2.17 3.57
N ASN A 385 -9.60 0.89 3.77
CA ASN A 385 -8.64 -0.08 4.29
C ASN A 385 -7.49 -0.30 3.31
N GLU A 386 -7.82 -0.49 2.03
CA GLU A 386 -6.83 -0.72 0.98
C GLU A 386 -5.90 0.49 0.79
N ILE A 387 -6.46 1.71 0.82
CA ILE A 387 -5.69 2.96 0.71
C ILE A 387 -4.79 3.16 1.92
N LEU A 388 -5.32 3.06 3.15
CA LEU A 388 -4.52 3.20 4.37
C LEU A 388 -3.42 2.13 4.47
N ASP A 389 -3.69 0.90 4.01
CA ASP A 389 -2.67 -0.13 3.98
C ASP A 389 -1.56 0.20 2.99
N LEU A 390 -1.86 0.69 1.79
CA LEU A 390 -0.85 1.11 0.81
C LEU A 390 -0.06 2.34 1.29
N LEU A 391 -0.73 3.30 1.96
CA LEU A 391 -0.08 4.47 2.57
C LEU A 391 0.91 4.08 3.68
N SER A 392 0.75 2.90 4.29
CA SER A 392 1.72 2.42 5.28
C SER A 392 3.06 1.98 4.67
N HIS A 393 3.19 1.95 3.35
CA HIS A 393 4.40 1.53 2.63
C HIS A 393 5.00 2.63 1.75
N LEU A 394 4.80 3.90 2.08
CA LEU A 394 5.40 5.02 1.34
C LEU A 394 6.92 5.09 1.57
N SER A 395 7.64 5.51 0.54
CA SER A 395 9.07 5.81 0.54
C SER A 395 9.39 7.04 1.40
N LEU A 396 10.63 7.12 1.89
CA LEU A 396 11.13 8.33 2.55
C LEU A 396 11.37 9.42 1.50
N GLN A 397 10.80 10.60 1.75
CA GLN A 397 10.88 11.77 0.89
C GLN A 397 11.14 13.02 1.75
N PRO A 398 11.54 14.18 1.17
CA PRO A 398 11.57 15.44 1.89
C PRO A 398 10.22 15.72 2.57
N PHE A 399 10.25 16.16 3.83
CA PHE A 399 9.03 16.29 4.63
C PHE A 399 7.99 17.24 4.00
N ASP A 400 8.41 18.31 3.34
CA ASP A 400 7.49 19.28 2.73
C ASP A 400 6.64 18.67 1.60
N ASP A 401 7.25 17.80 0.79
CA ASP A 401 6.55 17.09 -0.28
C ASP A 401 5.64 16.00 0.30
N PHE A 402 6.13 15.31 1.33
CA PHE A 402 5.40 14.27 2.04
C PHE A 402 4.16 14.83 2.76
N GLU A 403 4.30 16.00 3.41
CA GLU A 403 3.22 16.68 4.13
C GLU A 403 2.13 17.15 3.16
N LYS A 404 2.50 17.91 2.12
CA LYS A 404 1.54 18.44 1.14
C LYS A 404 0.86 17.34 0.35
N GLY A 405 1.61 16.31 -0.04
CA GLY A 405 1.14 15.28 -0.96
C GLY A 405 0.27 14.21 -0.31
N PHE A 406 0.53 13.86 0.96
CA PHE A 406 -0.15 12.73 1.62
C PHE A 406 -0.77 13.11 2.96
N LEU A 407 -0.03 13.81 3.84
CA LEU A 407 -0.48 14.04 5.21
C LEU A 407 -1.60 15.09 5.30
N GLU A 408 -1.49 16.20 4.57
CA GLU A 408 -2.47 17.28 4.60
C GLU A 408 -3.87 16.85 4.13
N PRO A 409 -4.02 16.10 3.01
CA PRO A 409 -5.30 15.49 2.65
C PRO A 409 -5.88 14.60 3.76
N ILE A 410 -5.06 13.75 4.37
CA ILE A 410 -5.49 12.87 5.46
C ILE A 410 -5.90 13.67 6.70
N LYS A 411 -5.19 14.75 7.04
CA LYS A 411 -5.51 15.63 8.17
C LYS A 411 -6.86 16.31 8.02
N LYS A 412 -7.21 16.76 6.80
CA LYS A 412 -8.55 17.33 6.53
C LYS A 412 -9.64 16.33 6.94
N HIS A 413 -9.46 15.07 6.57
CA HIS A 413 -10.43 14.02 6.87
C HIS A 413 -10.35 13.58 8.33
N PHE A 414 -9.15 13.55 8.91
CA PHE A 414 -8.94 13.21 10.31
C PHE A 414 -9.71 14.16 11.23
N VAL A 415 -9.73 15.45 10.92
CA VAL A 415 -10.46 16.47 11.71
C VAL A 415 -11.98 16.34 11.56
N LEU A 416 -12.46 15.99 10.36
CA LEU A 416 -13.88 16.00 10.01
C LEU A 416 -14.61 14.67 10.30
N LYS A 417 -13.90 13.53 10.24
CA LYS A 417 -14.47 12.19 10.34
C LYS A 417 -14.56 11.71 11.79
N ASP A 418 -15.20 10.56 11.93
CA ASP A 418 -15.48 9.90 13.19
C ASP A 418 -14.23 9.33 13.88
N ARG A 419 -14.39 8.98 15.16
CA ARG A 419 -13.36 8.36 15.99
C ARG A 419 -12.72 7.14 15.34
N ASP A 420 -13.49 6.29 14.68
CA ASP A 420 -12.97 5.03 14.13
C ASP A 420 -12.03 5.29 12.96
N PHE A 421 -12.34 6.29 12.11
CA PHE A 421 -11.40 6.79 11.09
C PHE A 421 -10.11 7.32 11.73
N LYS A 422 -10.21 8.14 12.78
CA LYS A 422 -9.03 8.67 13.50
C LYS A 422 -8.13 7.54 14.03
N CYS A 423 -8.72 6.50 14.62
CA CYS A 423 -7.98 5.33 15.10
C CYS A 423 -7.28 4.57 13.95
N GLN A 424 -7.96 4.40 12.81
CA GLN A 424 -7.39 3.77 11.63
C GLN A 424 -6.23 4.57 11.03
N CYS A 425 -6.32 5.90 11.01
CA CYS A 425 -5.23 6.78 10.59
C CYS A 425 -4.01 6.64 11.51
N LEU A 426 -4.19 6.66 12.84
CA LEU A 426 -3.08 6.44 13.78
C LEU A 426 -2.45 5.04 13.63
N SER A 427 -3.27 4.02 13.38
CA SER A 427 -2.79 2.66 13.10
C SER A 427 -2.01 2.60 11.78
N CYS A 428 -2.44 3.33 10.76
CA CYS A 428 -1.72 3.52 9.51
C CYS A 428 -0.37 4.22 9.74
N PHE A 429 -0.35 5.34 10.45
CA PHE A 429 0.89 6.07 10.77
C PHE A 429 1.85 5.26 11.62
N SER A 430 1.35 4.43 12.53
CA SER A 430 2.16 3.50 13.32
C SER A 430 2.86 2.47 12.42
N ARG A 431 2.12 1.89 11.47
CA ARG A 431 2.69 0.94 10.48
C ARG A 431 3.65 1.64 9.53
N LEU A 432 3.33 2.86 9.10
CA LEU A 432 4.21 3.66 8.26
C LEU A 432 5.55 3.93 8.95
N LEU A 433 5.53 4.38 10.22
CA LEU A 433 6.75 4.60 10.99
C LEU A 433 7.55 3.31 11.18
N LYS A 434 6.88 2.19 11.49
CA LYS A 434 7.53 0.86 11.57
C LYS A 434 8.21 0.51 10.26
N ASN A 435 7.54 0.71 9.11
CA ASN A 435 8.09 0.37 7.80
C ASN A 435 9.23 1.30 7.37
N MET A 436 9.10 2.61 7.65
CA MET A 436 10.18 3.59 7.46
C MET A 436 11.42 3.21 8.27
N ALA A 437 11.25 2.81 9.52
CA ALA A 437 12.36 2.43 10.40
C ALA A 437 12.97 1.06 10.04
N ALA A 438 12.14 0.06 9.69
CA ALA A 438 12.60 -1.30 9.44
C ALA A 438 13.20 -1.51 8.04
N PHE A 439 12.68 -0.81 7.02
CA PHE A 439 13.04 -1.05 5.62
C PHE A 439 13.69 0.15 4.95
N GLU A 440 13.06 1.33 5.00
CA GLU A 440 13.59 2.51 4.29
C GLU A 440 14.86 3.06 4.93
N TRP A 441 14.91 3.12 6.26
CA TRP A 441 16.08 3.63 6.97
C TRP A 441 17.35 2.82 6.66
N PRO A 442 17.36 1.47 6.77
CA PRO A 442 18.51 0.67 6.34
C PRO A 442 18.84 0.80 4.85
N ARG A 443 17.85 0.99 3.96
CA ARG A 443 18.10 1.22 2.53
C ARG A 443 18.87 2.52 2.30
N HIS A 444 18.44 3.61 2.94
CA HIS A 444 19.13 4.90 2.85
C HIS A 444 20.52 4.86 3.49
N GLN A 445 20.72 4.11 4.58
CA GLN A 445 22.06 3.91 5.16
C GLN A 445 23.01 3.18 4.21
N LYS A 446 22.53 2.16 3.50
CA LYS A 446 23.31 1.40 2.51
C LYS A 446 23.58 2.15 1.22
N GLN A 447 22.75 3.14 0.89
CA GLN A 447 22.92 4.00 -0.29
C GLN A 447 23.89 5.18 -0.05
N GLN A 448 24.33 5.43 1.18
CA GLN A 448 25.37 6.43 1.44
C GLN A 448 26.72 5.98 0.84
N PRO A 449 27.52 6.90 0.26
CA PRO A 449 28.75 6.55 -0.45
C PRO A 449 29.83 6.04 0.51
N GLY A 450 29.88 4.73 0.72
CA GLY A 450 31.05 4.01 1.21
C GLY A 450 32.08 3.78 0.09
N PRO A 451 33.34 3.40 0.42
CA PRO A 451 34.34 3.08 -0.59
C PRO A 451 33.82 1.98 -1.52
N VAL A 452 33.88 2.26 -2.82
CA VAL A 452 33.32 1.46 -3.92
C VAL A 452 33.80 0.01 -3.86
N GLU A 453 32.99 -0.87 -3.30
CA GLU A 453 33.07 -2.31 -3.57
C GLU A 453 32.09 -2.65 -4.69
N THR A 454 32.61 -3.35 -5.69
CA THR A 454 32.10 -3.56 -7.05
C THR A 454 30.86 -4.46 -7.17
N ASP A 455 30.06 -4.61 -6.12
CA ASP A 455 28.85 -5.41 -6.16
C ASP A 455 27.62 -4.51 -6.33
N THR A 456 27.27 -4.30 -7.61
CA THR A 456 26.06 -3.64 -8.10
C THR A 456 24.80 -4.48 -7.81
N HIS A 457 24.63 -4.94 -6.58
CA HIS A 457 23.37 -5.54 -6.14
C HIS A 457 22.34 -4.43 -5.90
N ARG A 458 21.38 -4.32 -6.82
CA ARG A 458 20.23 -3.41 -6.68
C ARG A 458 19.57 -3.60 -5.32
N LEU A 459 19.56 -2.54 -4.51
CA LEU A 459 18.94 -2.53 -3.18
C LEU A 459 17.40 -2.44 -3.23
N SER A 460 16.83 -2.19 -4.41
CA SER A 460 15.39 -2.00 -4.64
C SER A 460 14.99 -2.51 -6.03
N LEU A 461 13.88 -3.26 -6.11
CA LEU A 461 13.31 -3.83 -7.33
C LEU A 461 12.82 -2.75 -8.30
N PHE A 462 12.32 -1.64 -7.77
CA PHE A 462 11.78 -0.53 -8.55
C PHE A 462 12.72 0.67 -8.66
N SER A 463 13.97 0.53 -8.23
CA SER A 463 14.97 1.58 -8.30
C SER A 463 15.15 2.05 -9.75
N PRO A 464 15.06 3.36 -10.03
CA PRO A 464 15.36 3.87 -11.36
C PRO A 464 16.80 3.47 -11.72
N VAL A 465 17.01 2.99 -12.95
CA VAL A 465 18.31 2.52 -13.47
C VAL A 465 19.34 3.66 -13.54
N THR A 466 18.97 4.88 -13.16
CA THR A 466 19.82 6.06 -13.26
C THR A 466 20.44 6.38 -11.90
N ASP A 467 21.77 6.28 -11.83
CA ASP A 467 22.59 6.93 -10.82
C ASP A 467 22.46 8.45 -10.99
N GLU A 468 21.46 9.06 -10.36
CA GLU A 468 21.44 10.52 -10.15
C GLU A 468 21.22 10.84 -8.68
N GLU A 469 21.92 11.88 -8.25
CA GLU A 469 21.94 12.51 -6.94
C GLU A 469 20.53 12.57 -6.35
N VAL A 470 20.27 11.70 -5.36
CA VAL A 470 19.14 11.86 -4.43
C VAL A 470 19.27 13.28 -3.90
N ASP A 471 18.21 14.09 -4.01
CA ASP A 471 18.18 15.41 -3.35
C ASP A 471 18.70 15.21 -1.93
N ASP A 472 19.78 15.89 -1.55
CA ASP A 472 20.53 15.61 -0.32
C ASP A 472 19.66 16.00 0.89
N PHE A 473 18.71 15.13 1.24
CA PHE A 473 17.76 15.32 2.31
C PHE A 473 18.10 14.34 3.43
N ASN A 474 18.02 14.83 4.66
CA ASN A 474 18.31 14.00 5.82
C ASN A 474 17.08 13.16 6.18
N PRO A 475 17.10 11.82 6.01
CA PRO A 475 15.96 10.96 6.30
C PRO A 475 15.54 11.02 7.78
N LEU A 476 16.50 11.27 8.69
CA LEU A 476 16.22 11.43 10.12
C LEU A 476 15.36 12.67 10.39
N THR A 477 15.56 13.75 9.62
CA THR A 477 14.77 14.97 9.72
C THR A 477 13.33 14.72 9.30
N THR A 478 13.10 13.99 8.20
CA THR A 478 11.74 13.60 7.77
C THR A 478 11.04 12.77 8.85
N ILE A 479 11.71 11.75 9.41
CA ILE A 479 11.15 10.91 10.48
C ILE A 479 10.78 11.78 11.71
N ASN A 480 11.67 12.68 12.14
CA ASN A 480 11.42 13.56 13.28
C ASN A 480 10.23 14.50 13.06
N LEU A 481 10.16 15.15 11.90
CA LEU A 481 9.05 16.04 11.55
C LEU A 481 7.73 15.27 11.43
N PHE A 482 7.75 14.05 10.89
CA PHE A 482 6.58 13.18 10.84
C PHE A 482 6.09 12.80 12.25
N ILE A 483 6.98 12.44 13.17
CA ILE A 483 6.59 12.13 14.55
C ILE A 483 5.95 13.35 15.22
N LYS A 484 6.52 14.54 15.04
CA LYS A 484 5.94 15.80 15.58
C LYS A 484 4.58 16.12 14.96
N TYR A 485 4.42 15.85 13.67
CA TYR A 485 3.15 16.04 12.97
C TYR A 485 2.06 15.13 13.54
N VAL A 486 2.37 13.84 13.74
CA VAL A 486 1.42 12.89 14.34
C VAL A 486 1.12 13.27 15.80
N ASP A 487 2.12 13.73 16.57
CA ASP A 487 1.93 14.22 17.95
C ASP A 487 0.94 15.39 18.03
N TYR A 488 1.02 16.32 17.08
CA TYR A 488 0.04 17.39 16.92
C TYR A 488 -1.36 16.86 16.60
N LEU A 489 -1.49 15.90 15.66
CA LEU A 489 -2.79 15.29 15.33
C LEU A 489 -3.40 14.51 16.50
N VAL A 490 -2.59 13.78 17.26
CA VAL A 490 -3.03 13.04 18.46
C VAL A 490 -3.60 14.02 19.49
N THR A 491 -2.91 15.13 19.73
CA THR A 491 -3.35 16.14 20.71
C THR A 491 -4.73 16.70 20.32
N ILE A 492 -4.92 17.07 19.05
CA ILE A 492 -6.22 17.53 18.53
C ILE A 492 -7.29 16.43 18.60
N GLY A 493 -6.95 15.22 18.16
CA GLY A 493 -7.88 14.11 18.11
C GLY A 493 -8.40 13.75 19.50
N LEU A 494 -7.52 13.71 20.51
CA LEU A 494 -7.90 13.42 21.90
C LEU A 494 -8.78 14.52 22.49
N GLU A 495 -8.52 15.79 22.17
CA GLU A 495 -9.38 16.89 22.63
C GLU A 495 -10.78 16.82 22.00
N GLN A 496 -10.87 16.59 20.68
CA GLN A 496 -12.13 16.49 19.95
C GLN A 496 -12.99 15.30 20.43
N GLU A 497 -12.37 14.14 20.64
CA GLU A 497 -13.07 12.91 21.06
C GLU A 497 -13.20 12.80 22.59
N LYS A 498 -13.06 13.91 23.32
CA LYS A 498 -13.20 13.96 24.80
C LYS A 498 -12.34 12.91 25.52
N ARG A 499 -11.10 12.71 25.05
CA ARG A 499 -10.10 11.77 25.58
C ARG A 499 -10.60 10.31 25.58
N HIS A 500 -11.19 9.87 24.48
CA HIS A 500 -11.70 8.50 24.35
C HIS A 500 -10.59 7.43 24.45
N VAL A 501 -10.88 6.32 25.14
CA VAL A 501 -9.94 5.20 25.42
C VAL A 501 -9.34 4.61 24.15
N LEU A 502 -10.16 4.28 23.15
CA LEU A 502 -9.70 3.66 21.89
C LEU A 502 -8.70 4.54 21.12
N LEU A 503 -8.97 5.84 21.03
CA LEU A 503 -8.09 6.77 20.34
C LEU A 503 -6.77 6.94 21.10
N TYR A 504 -6.84 7.00 22.43
CA TYR A 504 -5.66 7.00 23.28
C TYR A 504 -4.81 5.75 23.10
N HIS A 505 -5.43 4.56 23.08
CA HIS A 505 -4.72 3.31 22.83
C HIS A 505 -4.02 3.32 21.46
N ALA A 506 -4.72 3.73 20.39
CA ALA A 506 -4.13 3.84 19.05
C ALA A 506 -2.96 4.84 19.00
N ALA A 507 -3.07 5.97 19.73
CA ALA A 507 -1.98 6.92 19.87
C ALA A 507 -0.78 6.33 20.63
N MET A 508 -1.03 5.60 21.72
CA MET A 508 0.03 4.95 22.48
C MET A 508 0.71 3.81 21.70
N GLU A 509 0.01 3.13 20.78
CA GLU A 509 0.64 2.21 19.85
C GLU A 509 1.67 2.94 18.96
N PHE A 510 1.31 4.10 18.42
CA PHE A 510 2.23 4.94 17.65
C PHE A 510 3.48 5.33 18.47
N TYR A 511 3.28 5.85 19.68
CA TYR A 511 4.41 6.23 20.54
C TYR A 511 5.24 5.03 21.01
N SER A 512 4.66 3.84 21.08
CA SER A 512 5.41 2.62 21.36
C SER A 512 6.43 2.35 20.25
N VAL A 513 6.04 2.55 18.98
CA VAL A 513 6.98 2.48 17.84
C VAL A 513 8.06 3.53 17.96
N VAL A 514 7.70 4.78 18.30
CA VAL A 514 8.66 5.87 18.49
C VAL A 514 9.68 5.53 19.58
N ALA A 515 9.24 4.91 20.67
CA ALA A 515 10.12 4.47 21.74
C ALA A 515 11.08 3.36 21.29
N ASP A 516 10.64 2.49 20.38
CA ASP A 516 11.41 1.35 19.88
C ASP A 516 12.43 1.71 18.77
N LEU A 517 12.38 2.95 18.24
CA LEU A 517 13.28 3.42 17.17
C LEU A 517 14.78 3.21 17.49
N PRO A 518 15.31 3.63 18.67
CA PRO A 518 16.74 3.48 18.96
C PRO A 518 17.16 2.04 19.28
N GLY A 519 16.30 1.30 19.99
CA GLY A 519 16.66 -0.03 20.51
C GLY A 519 16.43 -1.15 19.50
N VAL A 520 15.32 -1.12 18.77
CA VAL A 520 14.88 -2.20 17.88
C VAL A 520 15.31 -1.96 16.44
N TYR A 521 15.25 -0.71 15.97
CA TYR A 521 15.44 -0.36 14.56
C TYR A 521 16.76 0.37 14.26
N ASP A 522 17.60 0.61 15.27
CA ASP A 522 18.87 1.36 15.15
C ASP A 522 18.70 2.73 14.47
N VAL A 523 17.56 3.37 14.70
CA VAL A 523 17.28 4.75 14.29
C VAL A 523 17.61 5.65 15.49
N PRO A 524 18.61 6.55 15.42
CA PRO A 524 19.08 7.34 16.56
C PRO A 524 18.14 8.52 16.88
N HIS A 525 16.85 8.24 17.09
CA HIS A 525 15.82 9.22 17.36
C HIS A 525 14.83 8.74 18.42
N LEU A 526 14.54 9.60 19.39
CA LEU A 526 13.55 9.35 20.44
C LEU A 526 12.85 10.66 20.77
N LEU A 527 11.52 10.65 20.73
CA LEU A 527 10.68 11.78 21.09
C LEU A 527 9.66 11.33 22.15
N LEU A 528 9.50 12.12 23.21
CA LEU A 528 8.42 11.90 24.17
C LEU A 528 7.09 12.41 23.58
N PRO A 529 5.96 11.76 23.89
CA PRO A 529 4.64 12.31 23.59
C PRO A 529 4.46 13.70 24.20
N SER A 530 3.59 14.52 23.61
CA SER A 530 3.23 15.81 24.20
C SER A 530 2.75 15.64 25.65
N THR A 531 3.04 16.64 26.49
CA THR A 531 2.64 16.60 27.90
C THR A 531 1.13 16.41 28.06
N SER A 532 0.32 16.94 27.13
CA SER A 532 -1.14 16.75 27.11
C SER A 532 -1.54 15.27 27.00
N VAL A 533 -0.85 14.51 26.16
CA VAL A 533 -1.08 13.07 25.98
C VAL A 533 -0.69 12.29 27.24
N LEU A 534 0.46 12.61 27.83
CA LEU A 534 0.94 11.94 29.06
C LEU A 534 0.04 12.23 30.27
N ILE A 535 -0.40 13.50 30.43
CA ILE A 535 -1.38 13.88 31.45
C ILE A 535 -2.71 13.16 31.23
N THR A 536 -3.16 13.04 29.98
CA THR A 536 -4.37 12.28 29.64
C THR A 536 -4.26 10.81 30.07
N GLY A 537 -3.07 10.21 29.95
CA GLY A 537 -2.76 8.89 30.49
C GLY A 537 -2.88 8.81 32.01
N LEU A 538 -2.34 9.82 32.71
CA LEU A 538 -2.36 9.86 34.18
C LEU A 538 -3.77 10.12 34.73
N LEU A 539 -4.52 11.05 34.14
CA LEU A 539 -5.85 11.47 34.63
C LEU A 539 -7.01 10.72 33.98
N GLY A 540 -6.72 9.69 33.17
CA GLY A 540 -7.74 8.92 32.46
C GLY A 540 -8.76 8.26 33.39
N HIS A 541 -9.97 8.03 32.88
CA HIS A 541 -11.07 7.44 33.65
C HIS A 541 -11.08 5.90 33.62
N SER A 542 -10.16 5.27 32.89
CA SER A 542 -10.04 3.81 32.76
C SER A 542 -8.63 3.35 33.15
N PRO A 543 -8.47 2.18 33.80
CA PRO A 543 -7.16 1.63 34.17
C PRO A 543 -6.18 1.54 33.00
N ILE A 544 -6.72 1.30 31.79
CA ILE A 544 -5.96 1.16 30.54
C ILE A 544 -5.11 2.40 30.25
N PHE A 545 -5.62 3.61 30.53
CA PHE A 545 -4.85 4.84 30.32
C PHE A 545 -3.55 4.84 31.14
N ILE A 546 -3.68 4.55 32.43
CA ILE A 546 -2.56 4.57 33.37
C ILE A 546 -1.58 3.45 33.05
N SER A 547 -2.09 2.24 32.84
CA SER A 547 -1.27 1.08 32.52
C SER A 547 -0.49 1.28 31.22
N THR A 548 -1.14 1.78 30.17
CA THR A 548 -0.48 2.02 28.86
C THR A 548 0.55 3.14 28.95
N ALA A 549 0.25 4.23 29.65
CA ALA A 549 1.21 5.31 29.90
C ALA A 549 2.42 4.82 30.69
N CYS A 550 2.19 4.04 31.75
CA CYS A 550 3.24 3.45 32.58
C CYS A 550 4.13 2.50 31.78
N SER A 551 3.55 1.60 30.97
CA SER A 551 4.28 0.71 30.06
C SER A 551 5.16 1.49 29.08
N HIS A 552 4.62 2.57 28.51
CA HIS A 552 5.38 3.41 27.58
C HIS A 552 6.57 4.08 28.27
N LEU A 553 6.42 4.63 29.48
CA LEU A 553 7.52 5.24 30.22
C LEU A 553 8.64 4.25 30.57
N VAL A 554 8.30 3.00 30.89
CA VAL A 554 9.28 1.92 31.10
C VAL A 554 10.05 1.65 29.80
N ARG A 555 9.34 1.46 28.69
CA ARG A 555 9.93 1.24 27.36
C ARG A 555 10.85 2.38 26.93
N VAL A 556 10.46 3.63 27.18
CA VAL A 556 11.30 4.80 26.92
C VAL A 556 12.58 4.75 27.76
N LYS A 557 12.54 4.37 29.04
CA LYS A 557 13.77 4.23 29.86
C LYS A 557 14.72 3.18 29.30
N GLU A 558 14.19 2.04 28.88
CA GLU A 558 14.98 0.95 28.28
C GLU A 558 15.71 1.44 27.03
N ASN A 559 14.99 2.06 26.09
CA ASN A 559 15.56 2.51 24.83
C ASN A 559 16.33 3.84 24.92
N LEU A 560 16.10 4.66 25.95
CA LEU A 560 16.92 5.84 26.24
C LEU A 560 18.35 5.43 26.64
N SER A 561 18.51 4.25 27.24
CA SER A 561 19.84 3.69 27.53
C SER A 561 20.62 3.26 26.28
N ALA A 562 19.93 2.94 25.18
CA ALA A 562 20.54 2.55 23.91
C ALA A 562 21.12 3.74 23.12
N LEU A 563 20.60 4.96 23.32
CA LEU A 563 21.13 6.16 22.68
C LEU A 563 22.53 6.50 23.22
N SER A 564 23.47 6.90 22.34
CA SER A 564 24.78 7.38 22.78
C SER A 564 24.67 8.71 23.55
N LYS A 565 25.68 9.04 24.38
CA LYS A 565 25.70 10.30 25.15
C LYS A 565 25.57 11.55 24.27
N ASN A 566 26.05 11.50 23.03
CA ASN A 566 25.98 12.61 22.07
C ASN A 566 24.61 12.74 21.40
N GLN A 567 23.83 11.65 21.35
CA GLN A 567 22.48 11.61 20.77
C GLN A 567 21.39 11.92 21.82
N ARG A 568 21.69 11.79 23.11
CA ARG A 568 20.78 12.17 24.20
C ARG A 568 20.79 13.68 24.40
N SER A 569 19.70 14.35 24.04
CA SER A 569 19.54 15.74 24.44
C SER A 569 19.32 15.85 25.96
N LEU A 570 20.01 16.82 26.59
CA LEU A 570 19.81 17.13 28.01
C LEU A 570 18.33 17.47 28.30
N LYS A 571 17.70 18.20 27.38
CA LYS A 571 16.28 18.57 27.46
C LYS A 571 15.36 17.34 27.51
N LEU A 572 15.56 16.36 26.63
CA LEU A 572 14.77 15.12 26.61
C LEU A 572 14.90 14.36 27.94
N THR A 573 16.12 14.24 28.46
CA THR A 573 16.39 13.52 29.71
C THR A 573 15.75 14.23 30.91
N GLN A 574 15.85 15.57 30.97
CA GLN A 574 15.21 16.38 32.01
C GLN A 574 13.69 16.26 31.94
N THR A 575 13.09 16.42 30.76
CA THR A 575 11.65 16.27 30.56
C THR A 575 11.19 14.87 30.95
N PHE A 576 11.90 13.81 30.53
CA PHE A 576 11.57 12.44 30.91
C PHE A 576 11.57 12.23 32.43
N ASN A 577 12.62 12.68 33.11
CA ASN A 577 12.74 12.56 34.56
C ASN A 577 11.61 13.32 35.27
N SER A 578 11.24 14.51 34.81
CA SER A 578 10.10 15.26 35.32
C SER A 578 8.78 14.50 35.16
N VAL A 579 8.52 13.88 34.00
CA VAL A 579 7.29 13.06 33.79
C VAL A 579 7.26 11.88 34.74
N VAL A 580 8.37 11.13 34.84
CA VAL A 580 8.47 9.97 35.72
C VAL A 580 8.22 10.37 37.17
N LEU A 581 8.76 11.50 37.61
CA LEU A 581 8.52 12.04 38.95
C LEU A 581 7.04 12.37 39.18
N ASP A 582 6.35 12.96 38.20
CA ASP A 582 4.92 13.26 38.31
C ASP A 582 4.09 11.99 38.49
N PHE A 583 4.34 10.95 37.67
CA PHE A 583 3.69 9.65 37.80
C PHE A 583 3.98 8.98 39.14
N CYS A 584 5.23 9.01 39.62
CA CYS A 584 5.60 8.50 40.94
C CYS A 584 4.91 9.27 42.08
N ASN A 585 4.83 10.59 41.95
CA ASN A 585 4.21 11.47 42.93
C ASN A 585 2.69 11.32 43.01
N ALA A 586 2.05 11.03 41.88
CA ALA A 586 0.63 10.74 41.78
C ALA A 586 0.29 9.34 42.32
N LEU A 587 0.85 8.30 41.70
CA LEU A 587 0.42 6.92 41.89
C LEU A 587 0.91 6.33 43.21
N TRP A 588 2.10 6.72 43.68
CA TRP A 588 2.76 6.07 44.83
C TRP A 588 3.04 6.99 46.02
N ARG A 589 3.73 8.12 45.80
CA ARG A 589 4.30 8.95 46.88
C ARG A 589 3.29 9.91 47.52
N ASN A 590 2.14 10.16 46.88
CA ASN A 590 1.12 11.14 47.32
C ASN A 590 1.69 12.58 47.48
N MET A 591 2.51 13.00 46.53
CA MET A 591 3.23 14.30 46.57
C MET A 591 2.86 15.25 45.41
N ILE A 592 1.93 14.86 44.53
CA ILE A 592 1.65 15.58 43.28
C ILE A 592 1.26 17.06 43.44
N PHE A 593 0.55 17.44 44.51
CA PHE A 593 0.14 18.83 44.77
C PHE A 593 1.01 19.55 45.82
N LYS A 594 2.12 18.95 46.25
CA LYS A 594 3.06 19.60 47.19
C LYS A 594 4.09 20.37 46.37
N LYS A 595 4.16 21.69 46.57
CA LYS A 595 5.21 22.53 45.98
C LYS A 595 6.58 21.89 46.25
N THR A 596 7.22 21.39 45.20
CA THR A 596 8.66 21.11 45.20
C THR A 596 9.36 22.42 45.56
N SER A 597 10.31 22.36 46.50
CA SER A 597 11.01 23.58 46.92
C SER A 597 11.64 24.27 45.70
N LYS A 598 11.84 25.59 45.78
CA LYS A 598 12.48 26.40 44.71
C LYS A 598 13.89 25.90 44.30
N ASN A 599 14.43 24.87 44.97
CA ASN A 599 15.72 24.23 44.70
C ASN A 599 15.61 22.77 44.21
N SER A 600 14.42 22.29 43.80
CA SER A 600 14.34 21.01 43.07
C SER A 600 14.93 21.20 41.68
N GLU A 601 16.02 20.49 41.36
CA GLU A 601 16.63 20.46 40.00
C GLU A 601 15.64 20.01 38.90
N TYR A 602 14.47 19.50 39.27
CA TYR A 602 13.43 19.00 38.37
C TYR A 602 12.10 19.69 38.66
N PRO A 603 11.60 20.59 37.79
CA PRO A 603 10.23 21.07 37.86
C PRO A 603 9.26 19.97 37.41
N THR A 604 8.18 19.76 38.17
CA THR A 604 7.03 18.92 37.78
C THR A 604 6.37 19.52 36.53
N LEU A 605 6.03 18.71 35.52
CA LEU A 605 5.64 19.17 34.18
C LEU A 605 4.19 19.64 34.09
N ALA A 606 3.31 19.22 34.99
CA ALA A 606 1.86 19.22 34.72
C ALA A 606 0.94 19.81 35.82
N PHE A 607 1.39 19.93 37.07
CA PHE A 607 0.49 20.26 38.17
C PHE A 607 1.05 21.36 39.08
N ASP A 608 1.34 22.53 38.51
CA ASP A 608 1.36 23.76 39.33
C ASP A 608 -0.08 24.29 39.45
N LEU A 609 -0.98 23.45 39.95
CA LEU A 609 -2.34 23.88 40.27
C LEU A 609 -2.23 24.84 41.47
N PRO A 610 -2.66 26.11 41.34
CA PRO A 610 -2.67 27.05 42.45
C PRO A 610 -3.41 26.43 43.64
N ARG A 611 -2.87 26.59 44.85
CA ARG A 611 -3.50 26.05 46.07
C ARG A 611 -4.93 26.57 46.26
N GLU A 612 -5.21 27.75 45.72
CA GLU A 612 -6.53 28.40 45.74
C GLU A 612 -7.57 27.61 44.92
N GLU A 613 -7.22 27.17 43.71
CA GLU A 613 -8.09 26.34 42.86
C GLU A 613 -8.36 24.97 43.48
N LEU A 614 -7.33 24.38 44.12
CA LEU A 614 -7.47 23.09 44.82
C LEU A 614 -8.38 23.19 46.06
N GLN A 615 -8.38 24.35 46.74
CA GLN A 615 -9.25 24.64 47.88
C GLN A 615 -10.70 24.84 47.45
N MET A 616 -10.95 25.44 46.28
CA MET A 616 -12.28 25.59 45.71
C MET A 616 -12.99 24.26 45.42
N CYS A 617 -12.23 23.20 45.12
CA CYS A 617 -12.81 21.88 44.85
C CYS A 617 -13.38 21.15 46.08
N ALA A 618 -13.20 21.67 47.30
CA ALA A 618 -13.67 21.07 48.56
C ALA A 618 -13.27 19.59 48.79
N ILE A 619 -12.15 19.14 48.20
CA ILE A 619 -11.70 17.74 48.28
C ILE A 619 -10.89 17.51 49.56
N THR A 620 -11.28 16.50 50.35
CA THR A 620 -10.48 16.02 51.48
C THR A 620 -9.23 15.28 51.00
N GLN A 621 -8.06 15.72 51.47
CA GLN A 621 -6.73 15.14 51.17
C GLN A 621 -6.49 14.91 49.66
N PRO A 622 -6.42 15.98 48.84
CA PRO A 622 -6.34 15.88 47.37
C PRO A 622 -5.13 15.09 46.89
N HIS A 623 -4.00 15.18 47.60
CA HIS A 623 -2.76 14.47 47.30
C HIS A 623 -2.86 12.94 47.35
N LYS A 624 -3.87 12.38 48.03
CA LYS A 624 -4.09 10.93 48.09
C LYS A 624 -5.10 10.42 47.06
N ARG A 625 -5.80 11.30 46.34
CA ARG A 625 -6.88 10.91 45.42
C ARG A 625 -6.38 10.32 44.09
N LEU A 626 -5.11 10.52 43.75
CA LEU A 626 -4.50 9.99 42.54
C LEU A 626 -3.59 8.77 42.80
N ASN A 627 -3.55 8.24 44.02
CA ASN A 627 -2.79 7.02 44.29
C ASN A 627 -3.50 5.76 43.77
N LEU A 628 -2.78 4.64 43.68
CA LEU A 628 -3.32 3.40 43.09
C LEU A 628 -4.63 2.87 43.73
N VAL A 629 -4.92 3.24 44.98
CA VAL A 629 -6.12 2.79 45.71
C VAL A 629 -7.31 3.67 45.40
N HIS A 630 -7.11 5.00 45.37
CA HIS A 630 -8.18 5.99 45.27
C HIS A 630 -8.32 6.60 43.87
N HIS A 631 -7.42 6.26 42.94
CA HIS A 631 -7.47 6.78 41.59
C HIS A 631 -8.84 6.49 40.97
N PRO A 632 -9.53 7.48 40.37
CA PRO A 632 -10.88 7.30 39.82
C PRO A 632 -10.99 6.12 38.85
N ALA A 633 -9.94 5.91 38.04
CA ALA A 633 -9.85 4.75 37.14
C ALA A 633 -9.72 3.39 37.85
N LEU A 634 -9.03 3.34 38.99
CA LEU A 634 -8.65 2.07 39.64
C LEU A 634 -9.57 1.71 40.81
N VAL A 635 -10.37 2.66 41.31
CA VAL A 635 -11.21 2.44 42.50
C VAL A 635 -12.15 1.23 42.38
N GLY A 636 -12.67 0.95 41.17
CA GLY A 636 -13.46 -0.25 40.91
C GLY A 636 -12.68 -1.55 41.11
N LEU A 637 -11.45 -1.60 40.60
CA LEU A 637 -10.54 -2.73 40.80
C LEU A 637 -10.10 -2.85 42.26
N THR A 638 -9.86 -1.71 42.93
CA THR A 638 -9.56 -1.67 44.37
C THR A 638 -10.71 -2.28 45.19
N LEU A 639 -11.96 -1.92 44.89
CA LEU A 639 -13.12 -2.44 45.59
C LEU A 639 -13.26 -3.95 45.38
N GLN A 640 -13.09 -4.42 44.14
CA GLN A 640 -13.09 -5.84 43.82
C GLN A 640 -12.01 -6.61 44.61
N PHE A 641 -10.77 -6.09 44.62
CA PHE A 641 -9.68 -6.66 45.41
C PHE A 641 -10.03 -6.76 46.89
N LEU A 642 -10.60 -5.69 47.46
CA LEU A 642 -11.00 -5.66 48.87
C LEU A 642 -12.13 -6.68 49.14
N THR A 643 -13.10 -6.84 48.25
CA THR A 643 -14.16 -7.84 48.43
C THR A 643 -13.68 -9.28 48.32
N GLU A 644 -12.69 -9.56 47.47
CA GLU A 644 -12.18 -10.92 47.23
C GLU A 644 -11.14 -11.35 48.27
N HIS A 645 -10.36 -10.41 48.82
CA HIS A 645 -9.24 -10.72 49.71
C HIS A 645 -9.44 -10.27 51.16
N VAL A 646 -10.46 -9.45 51.46
CA VAL A 646 -10.85 -9.10 52.83
C VAL A 646 -12.16 -9.83 53.16
N ARG A 647 -12.07 -10.91 53.94
CA ARG A 647 -13.28 -11.57 54.48
C ARG A 647 -13.91 -10.67 55.55
N TRP A 648 -15.16 -10.27 55.35
CA TRP A 648 -15.95 -9.49 56.32
C TRP A 648 -16.54 -10.35 57.47
N ASP A 649 -16.47 -11.69 57.38
CA ASP A 649 -17.23 -12.65 58.19
C ASP A 649 -16.64 -13.02 59.56
N SER A 650 -16.02 -12.09 60.30
CA SER A 650 -15.46 -12.42 61.63
C SER A 650 -15.69 -11.34 62.68
N LEU A 651 -16.92 -10.82 62.75
CA LEU A 651 -17.27 -9.71 63.64
C LEU A 651 -18.27 -10.00 64.76
N THR A 652 -18.68 -11.26 64.98
CA THR A 652 -19.42 -11.58 66.22
C THR A 652 -18.88 -12.86 66.86
N GLN A 653 -18.57 -12.73 68.16
CA GLN A 653 -18.21 -13.78 69.13
C GLN A 653 -16.71 -14.15 69.23
N THR A 654 -16.08 -13.69 70.32
CA THR A 654 -14.99 -14.41 70.98
C THR A 654 -15.61 -15.29 72.08
N PRO A 655 -15.03 -16.47 72.39
CA PRO A 655 -14.03 -16.48 73.45
C PRO A 655 -12.78 -17.36 73.17
N MET A 656 -11.68 -16.83 73.68
CA MET A 656 -10.42 -17.44 74.14
C MET A 656 -9.77 -18.59 73.35
N GLY A 657 -8.54 -18.28 72.91
CA GLY A 657 -7.42 -19.21 73.04
C GLY A 657 -7.02 -19.95 71.77
N GLN A 658 -6.25 -19.30 70.90
CA GLN A 658 -4.94 -19.75 70.38
C GLN A 658 -4.60 -19.04 69.06
N LYS A 659 -3.31 -18.72 68.92
CA LYS A 659 -2.70 -17.90 67.88
C LYS A 659 -3.03 -18.36 66.46
N LYS A 660 -3.83 -17.57 65.73
CA LYS A 660 -3.71 -17.33 64.29
C LYS A 660 -3.88 -15.83 64.06
N VAL A 661 -2.96 -15.26 63.29
CA VAL A 661 -2.91 -13.82 62.97
C VAL A 661 -4.06 -13.50 62.00
N SER A 662 -5.19 -13.10 62.56
CA SER A 662 -6.33 -12.49 61.88
C SER A 662 -6.19 -10.97 62.00
N ILE A 663 -6.35 -10.27 60.86
CA ILE A 663 -6.46 -8.80 60.84
C ILE A 663 -7.81 -8.47 61.45
N VAL A 664 -7.80 -8.12 62.75
CA VAL A 664 -8.99 -7.76 63.54
C VAL A 664 -9.08 -6.24 63.60
N THR A 665 -10.23 -5.70 63.18
CA THR A 665 -10.72 -4.40 63.69
C THR A 665 -12.19 -4.57 64.05
N GLN A 666 -12.49 -4.42 65.34
CA GLN A 666 -13.83 -4.35 65.92
C GLN A 666 -14.42 -2.95 65.65
N ASP A 667 -15.61 -2.90 65.06
CA ASP A 667 -16.61 -1.81 65.06
C ASP A 667 -17.20 -1.58 63.66
N ALA A 668 -18.42 -2.09 63.45
CA ALA A 668 -19.16 -2.01 62.19
C ALA A 668 -19.68 -0.59 61.84
N ASN A 669 -19.60 0.37 62.76
CA ASN A 669 -19.99 1.78 62.51
C ASN A 669 -18.82 2.66 62.01
N LYS A 670 -17.74 2.04 61.49
CA LYS A 670 -16.50 2.70 61.06
C LYS A 670 -16.07 2.37 59.63
N LEU A 671 -17.00 2.09 58.71
CA LEU A 671 -16.64 2.03 57.28
C LEU A 671 -16.12 3.39 56.75
N ASP A 672 -16.53 4.50 57.37
CA ASP A 672 -15.98 5.85 57.11
C ASP A 672 -14.65 6.14 57.85
N GLN A 673 -14.26 5.31 58.83
CA GLN A 673 -13.05 5.52 59.64
C GLN A 673 -11.92 4.51 59.39
N LEU A 674 -12.17 3.38 58.71
CA LEU A 674 -11.12 2.56 58.10
C LEU A 674 -10.62 3.28 56.85
N SER A 675 -9.83 4.33 57.05
CA SER A 675 -9.26 5.05 55.93
C SER A 675 -8.43 4.04 55.09
N PRO A 676 -8.72 3.87 53.78
CA PRO A 676 -7.84 3.08 52.90
C PRO A 676 -6.42 3.68 52.84
N SER A 677 -6.25 4.89 53.39
CA SER A 677 -4.97 5.55 53.61
C SER A 677 -4.06 4.93 54.68
N ALA A 678 -4.60 4.19 55.67
CA ALA A 678 -3.78 3.44 56.63
C ALA A 678 -3.32 2.10 56.04
N ILE A 679 -4.20 1.41 55.32
CA ILE A 679 -3.92 0.13 54.63
C ILE A 679 -2.89 0.32 53.51
N TRP A 680 -2.93 1.45 52.79
CA TRP A 680 -1.90 1.80 51.79
C TRP A 680 -0.49 1.98 52.38
N GLN A 681 -0.34 2.22 53.69
CA GLN A 681 0.99 2.29 54.32
C GLN A 681 1.60 0.91 54.56
N GLU A 682 0.81 -0.16 54.52
CA GLU A 682 1.32 -1.53 54.68
C GLU A 682 2.01 -2.02 53.39
N THR A 683 3.30 -2.35 53.50
CA THR A 683 4.11 -2.86 52.38
C THR A 683 3.55 -4.16 51.81
N ARG A 684 3.00 -5.04 52.67
CA ARG A 684 2.43 -6.32 52.26
C ARG A 684 1.15 -6.14 51.43
N PHE A 685 0.28 -5.20 51.82
CA PHE A 685 -0.91 -4.86 51.04
C PHE A 685 -0.53 -4.38 49.64
N LYS A 686 0.43 -3.46 49.54
CA LYS A 686 0.95 -2.94 48.27
C LYS A 686 1.46 -4.04 47.33
N GLN A 687 2.24 -4.98 47.84
CA GLN A 687 2.77 -6.07 47.02
C GLN A 687 1.68 -7.01 46.48
N VAL A 688 0.72 -7.40 47.33
CA VAL A 688 -0.39 -8.27 46.94
C VAL A 688 -1.34 -7.55 45.97
N TYR A 689 -1.58 -6.26 46.19
CA TYR A 689 -2.41 -5.45 45.30
C TYR A 689 -1.77 -5.27 43.91
N LEU A 690 -0.44 -5.08 43.82
CA LEU A 690 0.25 -5.06 42.53
C LEU A 690 0.17 -6.40 41.79
N GLN A 691 0.24 -7.52 42.50
CA GLN A 691 0.03 -8.84 41.89
C GLN A 691 -1.40 -8.97 41.33
N PHE A 692 -2.41 -8.51 42.06
CA PHE A 692 -3.79 -8.48 41.59
C PHE A 692 -3.97 -7.59 40.34
N LEU A 693 -3.37 -6.40 40.32
CA LEU A 693 -3.41 -5.52 39.16
C LEU A 693 -2.78 -6.18 37.92
N THR A 694 -1.70 -6.94 38.12
CA THR A 694 -1.07 -7.72 37.04
C THR A 694 -2.01 -8.79 36.49
N GLN A 695 -2.73 -9.51 37.35
CA GLN A 695 -3.71 -10.53 36.96
C GLN A 695 -4.91 -9.94 36.19
N ASN A 696 -5.24 -8.66 36.44
CA ASN A 696 -6.33 -7.93 35.78
C ASN A 696 -5.86 -7.08 34.58
N HIS A 697 -4.82 -7.53 33.87
CA HIS A 697 -4.29 -6.90 32.65
C HIS A 697 -3.74 -5.45 32.85
N GLN A 698 -3.33 -5.09 34.07
CA GLN A 698 -2.69 -3.79 34.38
C GLN A 698 -1.19 -3.95 34.71
N SER A 699 -0.48 -4.80 33.95
CA SER A 699 0.94 -5.08 34.19
C SER A 699 1.83 -3.85 34.08
N GLY A 700 1.49 -2.90 33.19
CA GLY A 700 2.27 -1.67 32.97
C GLY A 700 2.48 -0.84 34.23
N ILE A 701 1.46 -0.77 35.11
CA ILE A 701 1.54 -0.06 36.39
C ILE A 701 2.59 -0.73 37.30
N CYS A 702 2.61 -2.07 37.31
CA CYS A 702 3.51 -2.85 38.15
C CYS A 702 4.96 -2.75 37.67
N ASP A 703 5.17 -2.85 36.36
CA ASP A 703 6.48 -2.72 35.73
C ASP A 703 7.07 -1.32 35.98
N PHE A 704 6.24 -0.29 35.87
CA PHE A 704 6.64 1.08 36.20
C PHE A 704 7.07 1.24 37.65
N ILE A 705 6.27 0.75 38.61
CA ILE A 705 6.61 0.88 40.04
C ILE A 705 7.91 0.14 40.37
N ARG A 706 8.08 -1.08 39.86
CA ARG A 706 9.33 -1.85 40.04
C ARG A 706 10.54 -1.10 39.48
N THR A 707 10.36 -0.46 38.32
CA THR A 707 11.44 0.19 37.58
C THR A 707 11.89 1.53 38.17
N PHE A 708 10.97 2.30 38.77
CA PHE A 708 11.23 3.70 39.16
C PHE A 708 11.09 4.00 40.65
N VAL A 709 10.36 3.18 41.41
CA VAL A 709 10.09 3.43 42.83
C VAL A 709 11.07 2.67 43.74
N HIS A 710 11.76 1.64 43.23
CA HIS A 710 12.71 0.79 43.96
C HIS A 710 12.19 0.41 45.35
N THR A 711 11.12 -0.39 45.39
CA THR A 711 10.62 -0.98 46.63
C THR A 711 11.48 -2.21 46.96
N ASN A 712 12.38 -2.08 47.95
CA ASN A 712 12.96 -3.26 48.62
C ASN A 712 11.88 -4.03 49.38
#